data_AF-A0A1Q4DSF5-F1
#
_entry.id   AF-A0A1Q4DSF5-F1
#
_cell.length_a   1.000
_cell.length_b   1.000
_cell.length_c   1.000
_cell.angle_alpha   90.00
_cell.angle_beta   90.00
_cell.angle_gamma   90.00
#
_symmetry.space_group_name_H-M   'P 1'
#
loop_
_entity.id
_entity.type
_entity.pdbx_description
1 polymer ?
#
loop_
_entity_poly.entity_id
_entity_poly.type
_entity_poly.pdbx_seq_one_letter_code
_entity_poly.pdbx_strand_id
1 'polypeptide(L)'
;MDTAPRPALRSRLVTAAVLLPLLAVVAVMRLVNLVGAPQRIDDEGTYMAQAYAMLHLGELTHYTYWYDHPPLGWLQIAGWLGLAEKFGPVTDAVATGRQFMVVAAVVAAALLWVLVRRLGYGRIAAGAAVALLALSPLAVQYERTVYLDNLSTVWVLAAAVCFCTPRRRLLAYMGGAVCLAVAVLTKETALLMLPMVAWLGWQRGNTGTRRYAMAVAGALFGLLIAAYLLAAAVRSELLPGKGHVSLVDGITFQLFSRTSGGSVFTAGSPNQQTLAGWLSLDTVLLAAGLGAALVALAVTALRPVAFGYLLLAAMLLRGGYLPIPYVIVVLPLAALLIACVAEEAARRVRVGVPVVKIAAVAVLVAVAGAGVVAEPRWHDTLNFLTTADQDAPMRQAKQWVLDNVPRDQRLIVDDAFWSDLVTAGWKRDDVAWFYKLDTDPAVQALNPHGWRDYDYIVATDAVRQFPASFAQVHGAMTGSQVVATFGTGAARVEVRRIDPNAAAPADEPERATIGAALADRLGENAEQTVLDLLRGGTVDARVLATLSDVATTEEVLVADLPQVPGEDAAGRPRRQIQFTATGARAARLVAYFRAQQGAFAPQAVTAGPSGVLVTFPPAAPSGLLAAAAKPPAPGRPAALRVLDLVPGSAPLRVRLAGVDGTAVAPIAVGPYGDVGTYRTVPAGVATLGVGPQDPAAPTSVTQAVALDPGAAYTLMLFAGPDGGVRGQLVPDPAVPGPDIRGVVRLVDAAQKAPGLTVAAGGAGPLAKDIAYGLVTGYAELVPGTVPLTLTSGTLKTAGTVTLKNRDVKTLVVTDGAKGPQVTVVDDPTRAPAAAPLAATPAAHPGVLKPVAPGAPAAAAALTVAKAGYPLGNAPLGVLVWGVLATALGFLLRRRGGDAAAVAAPAPIPFADDETVHLNRPKVTMGRVPRPVVTTPDPDGTALVEDIDALRAAAAAATAERTTVIPAPRRTGRPAAPHPVRPVSRPVEPSVSRPVVSQPAVKQPAVSEPAVKQPAVSEPAVKQPAVTRRPDLLPPDEHTSVLAAARPGDPDATAFVGNLGALRRAAAKLQAERDAMVAEEHTTALPHRPSPRPR
;
A
#
# COMPACT_ATOMS: atom_id res chain seq x y z
N MET A 1 -21.87 61.78 15.42
CA MET A 1 -22.98 60.83 15.16
C MET A 1 -22.46 59.42 15.42
N ASP A 2 -22.52 58.95 16.67
CA ASP A 2 -21.95 57.63 17.02
C ASP A 2 -22.99 56.52 16.96
N THR A 3 -23.00 55.77 15.86
CA THR A 3 -23.78 54.53 15.76
C THR A 3 -23.09 53.40 16.52
N ALA A 4 -23.18 53.43 17.85
CA ALA A 4 -22.72 52.33 18.70
C ALA A 4 -23.35 51.00 18.22
N PRO A 5 -22.56 49.93 18.01
CA PRO A 5 -23.06 48.68 17.43
C PRO A 5 -24.12 48.05 18.34
N ARG A 6 -25.34 47.90 17.81
CA ARG A 6 -26.51 47.33 18.52
C ARG A 6 -26.11 46.09 19.35
N PRO A 7 -26.62 45.90 20.58
CA PRO A 7 -26.09 44.92 21.54
C PRO A 7 -26.01 43.47 21.02
N ALA A 8 -26.89 43.08 20.10
CA ALA A 8 -26.82 41.79 19.41
C ALA A 8 -25.57 41.61 18.53
N LEU A 9 -25.08 42.67 17.87
CA LEU A 9 -23.86 42.64 17.06
C LEU A 9 -22.61 42.53 17.94
N ARG A 10 -22.52 43.34 19.01
CA ARG A 10 -21.41 43.26 19.99
C ARG A 10 -21.33 41.86 20.61
N SER A 11 -22.46 41.26 20.97
CA SER A 11 -22.53 39.89 21.51
C SER A 11 -22.09 38.82 20.50
N ARG A 12 -22.31 39.02 19.19
CA ARG A 12 -21.82 38.13 18.12
C ARG A 12 -20.32 38.27 17.91
N LEU A 13 -19.81 39.51 17.84
CA LEU A 13 -18.37 39.79 17.70
C LEU A 13 -17.57 39.18 18.85
N VAL A 14 -18.02 39.32 20.09
CA VAL A 14 -17.39 38.68 21.27
C VAL A 14 -17.42 37.14 21.17
N THR A 15 -18.48 36.54 20.62
CA THR A 15 -18.51 35.09 20.39
C THR A 15 -17.52 34.66 19.32
N ALA A 16 -17.42 35.40 18.20
CA ALA A 16 -16.47 35.11 17.13
C ALA A 16 -15.01 35.26 17.61
N ALA A 17 -14.72 36.32 18.38
CA ALA A 17 -13.39 36.59 18.91
C ALA A 17 -12.85 35.51 19.87
N VAL A 18 -13.74 34.71 20.49
CA VAL A 18 -13.33 33.56 21.34
C VAL A 18 -13.39 32.25 20.57
N LEU A 19 -14.41 32.04 19.74
CA LEU A 19 -14.59 30.77 19.02
C LEU A 19 -13.58 30.58 17.89
N LEU A 20 -13.29 31.62 17.09
CA LEU A 20 -12.41 31.46 15.92
C LEU A 20 -10.97 31.06 16.31
N PRO A 21 -10.32 31.64 17.35
CA PRO A 21 -9.03 31.15 17.83
C PRO A 21 -9.09 29.71 18.34
N LEU A 22 -10.15 29.31 19.06
CA LEU A 22 -10.30 27.94 19.55
C LEU A 22 -10.47 26.93 18.41
N LEU A 23 -11.24 27.26 17.37
CA LEU A 23 -11.34 26.43 16.17
C LEU A 23 -10.01 26.33 15.41
N ALA A 24 -9.22 27.41 15.39
CA ALA A 24 -7.87 27.38 14.84
C ALA A 24 -6.94 26.46 15.65
N VAL A 25 -7.01 26.46 16.99
CA VAL A 25 -6.24 25.52 17.83
C VAL A 25 -6.68 24.07 17.58
N VAL A 26 -7.99 23.78 17.50
CA VAL A 26 -8.50 22.44 17.14
C VAL A 26 -7.89 21.96 15.82
N ALA A 27 -7.91 22.82 14.78
CA ALA A 27 -7.35 22.52 13.46
C ALA A 27 -5.84 22.30 13.52
N VAL A 28 -5.08 23.23 14.10
CA VAL A 28 -3.61 23.19 14.18
C VAL A 28 -3.16 21.94 14.93
N MET A 29 -3.74 21.62 16.09
CA MET A 29 -3.34 20.44 16.87
C MET A 29 -3.53 19.11 16.12
N ARG A 30 -4.47 19.06 15.16
CA ARG A 30 -4.71 17.86 14.34
C ARG A 30 -3.87 17.86 13.06
N LEU A 31 -3.63 19.03 12.45
CA LEU A 31 -2.81 19.20 11.24
C LEU A 31 -1.31 19.06 11.47
N VAL A 32 -0.80 19.48 12.63
CA VAL A 32 0.63 19.32 12.96
C VAL A 32 0.94 17.82 13.00
N ASN A 33 1.94 17.43 12.20
CA ASN A 33 2.40 16.05 12.06
C ASN A 33 1.31 15.06 11.55
N LEU A 34 0.30 15.52 10.81
CA LEU A 34 -0.83 14.70 10.31
C LEU A 34 -0.40 13.43 9.56
N VAL A 35 0.72 13.49 8.85
CA VAL A 35 1.28 12.39 8.04
C VAL A 35 2.27 11.54 8.84
N GLY A 36 2.91 12.08 9.88
CA GLY A 36 3.89 11.34 10.69
C GLY A 36 3.30 10.62 11.90
N ALA A 37 2.22 11.13 12.50
CA ALA A 37 1.53 10.47 13.60
C ALA A 37 -0.01 10.64 13.53
N PRO A 38 -0.79 9.65 14.00
CA PRO A 38 -0.36 8.30 14.34
C PRO A 38 0.14 7.53 13.09
N GLN A 39 0.76 6.37 13.28
CA GLN A 39 0.98 5.41 12.19
C GLN A 39 -0.36 5.11 11.49
N ARG A 40 -0.38 4.98 10.16
CA ARG A 40 -1.59 4.55 9.44
C ARG A 40 -1.96 3.11 9.79
N ILE A 41 -3.26 2.83 9.72
CA ILE A 41 -3.87 1.55 10.10
C ILE A 41 -4.88 1.09 9.04
N ASP A 42 -5.21 -0.19 9.10
CA ASP A 42 -6.08 -0.94 8.19
C ASP A 42 -7.37 -0.16 7.88
N ASP A 43 -8.16 0.20 8.91
CA ASP A 43 -9.43 0.95 8.82
C ASP A 43 -9.32 2.22 7.94
N GLU A 44 -8.20 2.96 8.03
CA GLU A 44 -8.02 4.17 7.23
C GLU A 44 -7.85 3.84 5.74
N GLY A 45 -7.13 2.77 5.44
CA GLY A 45 -7.03 2.20 4.10
C GLY A 45 -8.38 1.70 3.60
N THR A 46 -9.12 0.99 4.45
CA THR A 46 -10.43 0.43 4.15
C THR A 46 -11.39 1.50 3.66
N TYR A 47 -11.64 2.57 4.44
CA TYR A 47 -12.60 3.60 4.05
C TYR A 47 -12.12 4.46 2.87
N MET A 48 -10.80 4.64 2.69
CA MET A 48 -10.27 5.34 1.51
C MET A 48 -10.44 4.51 0.23
N ALA A 49 -10.23 3.20 0.28
CA ALA A 49 -10.42 2.31 -0.87
C ALA A 49 -11.90 2.13 -1.23
N GLN A 50 -12.80 2.11 -0.23
CA GLN A 50 -14.24 2.14 -0.46
C GLN A 50 -14.67 3.48 -1.10
N ALA A 51 -14.12 4.61 -0.63
CA ALA A 51 -14.36 5.92 -1.24
C ALA A 51 -13.82 6.02 -2.68
N TYR A 52 -12.65 5.45 -2.95
CA TYR A 52 -12.08 5.32 -4.30
C TYR A 52 -13.01 4.52 -5.21
N ALA A 53 -13.52 3.37 -4.75
CA ALA A 53 -14.44 2.53 -5.52
C ALA A 53 -15.73 3.28 -5.93
N MET A 54 -16.31 4.06 -5.00
CA MET A 54 -17.50 4.87 -5.30
C MET A 54 -17.24 5.95 -6.35
N LEU A 55 -16.05 6.56 -6.33
CA LEU A 55 -15.70 7.68 -7.20
C LEU A 55 -15.24 7.23 -8.60
N HIS A 56 -14.43 6.17 -8.67
CA HIS A 56 -13.71 5.75 -9.87
C HIS A 56 -14.23 4.45 -10.50
N LEU A 57 -14.89 3.58 -9.74
CA LEU A 57 -15.40 2.28 -10.22
C LEU A 57 -16.93 2.25 -10.32
N GLY A 58 -17.65 3.17 -9.66
CA GLY A 58 -19.11 3.17 -9.56
C GLY A 58 -19.68 2.08 -8.64
N GLU A 59 -18.82 1.41 -7.87
CA GLU A 59 -19.14 0.32 -6.94
C GLU A 59 -19.25 0.86 -5.51
N LEU A 60 -20.03 0.23 -4.61
CA LEU A 60 -20.06 0.66 -3.20
C LEU A 60 -18.72 0.42 -2.48
N THR A 61 -18.02 -0.64 -2.87
CA THR A 61 -16.75 -1.11 -2.33
C THR A 61 -16.00 -1.83 -3.46
N HIS A 62 -14.67 -1.85 -3.44
CA HIS A 62 -13.83 -2.51 -4.47
C HIS A 62 -13.75 -4.04 -4.32
N TYR A 63 -14.34 -4.59 -3.25
CA TYR A 63 -14.64 -6.01 -3.06
C TYR A 63 -16.14 -6.19 -2.85
N THR A 64 -16.59 -7.44 -2.65
CA THR A 64 -17.97 -7.77 -2.29
C THR A 64 -18.43 -6.96 -1.07
N TYR A 65 -19.42 -6.07 -1.27
CA TYR A 65 -20.05 -5.32 -0.18
C TYR A 65 -20.89 -6.28 0.66
N TRP A 66 -20.57 -6.44 1.94
CA TRP A 66 -21.17 -7.48 2.80
C TRP A 66 -21.92 -6.92 4.02
N TYR A 67 -22.35 -5.65 3.95
CA TYR A 67 -23.08 -4.96 5.01
C TYR A 67 -22.31 -4.85 6.34
N ASP A 68 -20.98 -4.69 6.24
CA ASP A 68 -20.08 -4.37 7.35
C ASP A 68 -20.49 -3.08 8.06
N HIS A 69 -20.69 -2.02 7.27
CA HIS A 69 -21.11 -0.69 7.70
C HIS A 69 -22.06 -0.06 6.66
N PRO A 70 -22.95 0.87 7.04
CA PRO A 70 -23.76 1.61 6.09
C PRO A 70 -22.92 2.62 5.26
N PRO A 71 -23.18 2.80 3.96
CA PRO A 71 -22.22 3.41 3.03
C PRO A 71 -22.13 4.95 3.06
N LEU A 72 -22.95 5.65 3.84
CA LEU A 72 -22.95 7.12 3.83
C LEU A 72 -21.64 7.70 4.39
N GLY A 73 -20.90 6.92 5.18
CA GLY A 73 -19.60 7.30 5.72
C GLY A 73 -18.54 7.50 4.65
N TRP A 74 -18.22 6.46 3.88
CA TRP A 74 -17.24 6.60 2.80
C TRP A 74 -17.79 7.34 1.58
N LEU A 75 -19.11 7.45 1.39
CA LEU A 75 -19.67 8.39 0.40
C LEU A 75 -19.32 9.86 0.73
N GLN A 76 -19.28 10.24 2.01
CA GLN A 76 -18.79 11.57 2.41
C GLN A 76 -17.28 11.72 2.14
N ILE A 77 -16.50 10.66 2.35
CA ILE A 77 -15.06 10.63 2.04
C ILE A 77 -14.82 10.72 0.52
N ALA A 78 -15.62 10.02 -0.31
CA ALA A 78 -15.56 10.09 -1.76
C ALA A 78 -15.87 11.51 -2.28
N GLY A 79 -16.84 12.19 -1.67
CA GLY A 79 -17.14 13.59 -1.95
C GLY A 79 -15.99 14.55 -1.60
N TRP A 80 -15.18 14.24 -0.59
CA TRP A 80 -13.94 14.96 -0.29
C TRP A 80 -12.80 14.60 -1.25
N LEU A 81 -12.63 13.32 -1.58
CA LEU A 81 -11.61 12.83 -2.51
C LEU A 81 -11.77 13.47 -3.89
N GLY A 82 -12.98 13.42 -4.46
CA GLY A 82 -13.32 14.08 -5.74
C GLY A 82 -13.35 15.62 -5.68
N LEU A 83 -13.22 16.22 -4.49
CA LEU A 83 -12.91 17.65 -4.35
C LEU A 83 -11.39 17.87 -4.34
N ALA A 84 -10.63 17.03 -3.64
CA ALA A 84 -9.16 17.11 -3.57
C ALA A 84 -8.52 16.92 -4.95
N GLU A 85 -9.00 15.94 -5.73
CA GLU A 85 -8.52 15.64 -7.09
C GLU A 85 -8.63 16.84 -8.06
N LYS A 86 -9.58 17.75 -7.83
CA LYS A 86 -9.73 19.00 -8.62
C LYS A 86 -8.59 20.00 -8.40
N PHE A 87 -7.76 19.81 -7.37
CA PHE A 87 -6.61 20.64 -7.06
C PHE A 87 -5.26 19.96 -7.35
N GLY A 88 -5.29 18.70 -7.80
CA GLY A 88 -4.11 17.94 -8.23
C GLY A 88 -4.25 16.43 -7.96
N PRO A 89 -3.37 15.60 -8.53
CA PRO A 89 -3.36 14.16 -8.28
C PRO A 89 -3.21 13.83 -6.79
N VAL A 90 -4.01 12.90 -6.29
CA VAL A 90 -3.92 12.40 -4.92
C VAL A 90 -2.90 11.26 -4.88
N THR A 91 -1.81 11.44 -4.12
CA THR A 91 -0.68 10.48 -4.02
C THR A 91 -0.50 9.86 -2.63
N ASP A 92 -1.32 10.28 -1.66
CA ASP A 92 -1.48 9.62 -0.37
C ASP A 92 -2.95 9.74 0.05
N ALA A 93 -3.69 8.66 -0.16
CA ALA A 93 -5.12 8.57 0.09
C ALA A 93 -5.42 8.75 1.59
N VAL A 94 -4.67 8.09 2.47
CA VAL A 94 -4.85 8.20 3.93
C VAL A 94 -4.63 9.64 4.39
N ALA A 95 -3.53 10.29 3.98
CA ALA A 95 -3.28 11.70 4.32
C ALA A 95 -4.42 12.62 3.85
N THR A 96 -4.98 12.36 2.67
CA THR A 96 -6.12 13.12 2.11
C THR A 96 -7.40 12.89 2.92
N GLY A 97 -7.67 11.65 3.35
CA GLY A 97 -8.77 11.35 4.28
C GLY A 97 -8.59 12.01 5.64
N ARG A 98 -7.38 11.99 6.20
CA ARG A 98 -7.06 12.63 7.50
C ARG A 98 -7.33 14.14 7.46
N GLN A 99 -7.07 14.82 6.33
CA GLN A 99 -7.44 16.23 6.15
C GLN A 99 -8.95 16.47 6.28
N PHE A 100 -9.79 15.55 5.77
CA PHE A 100 -11.25 15.63 5.95
C PHE A 100 -11.66 15.46 7.41
N MET A 101 -10.97 14.60 8.16
CA MET A 101 -11.22 14.40 9.59
C MET A 101 -10.89 15.65 10.41
N VAL A 102 -9.86 16.41 10.05
CA VAL A 102 -9.61 17.76 10.62
C VAL A 102 -10.81 18.69 10.38
N VAL A 103 -11.39 18.70 9.17
CA VAL A 103 -12.59 19.50 8.88
C VAL A 103 -13.77 19.05 9.74
N ALA A 104 -13.98 17.73 9.86
CA ALA A 104 -15.00 17.16 10.73
C ALA A 104 -14.82 17.58 12.20
N ALA A 105 -13.59 17.51 12.74
CA ALA A 105 -13.27 17.92 14.10
C ALA A 105 -13.52 19.42 14.36
N VAL A 106 -13.19 20.30 13.41
CA VAL A 106 -13.49 21.74 13.49
C VAL A 106 -15.01 21.98 13.50
N VAL A 107 -15.77 21.26 12.67
CA VAL A 107 -17.25 21.34 12.67
C VAL A 107 -17.83 20.78 13.97
N ALA A 108 -17.32 19.65 14.48
CA ALA A 108 -17.71 19.07 15.76
C ALA A 108 -17.47 20.05 16.92
N ALA A 109 -16.30 20.70 16.99
CA ALA A 109 -15.98 21.72 17.98
C ALA A 109 -16.93 22.95 17.89
N ALA A 110 -17.26 23.40 16.68
CA ALA A 110 -18.23 24.49 16.48
C ALA A 110 -19.64 24.09 16.94
N LEU A 111 -20.08 22.86 16.65
CA LEU A 111 -21.36 22.32 17.09
C LEU A 111 -21.40 22.11 18.61
N LEU A 112 -20.31 21.62 19.21
CA LEU A 112 -20.13 21.47 20.67
C LEU A 112 -20.27 22.83 21.39
N TRP A 113 -19.58 23.87 20.90
CA TRP A 113 -19.77 25.23 21.40
C TRP A 113 -21.25 25.66 21.32
N VAL A 114 -21.89 25.46 20.16
CA VAL A 114 -23.30 25.82 19.97
C VAL A 114 -24.23 25.01 20.89
N LEU A 115 -23.93 23.74 21.16
CA LEU A 115 -24.70 22.88 22.06
C LEU A 115 -24.62 23.38 23.50
N VAL A 116 -23.42 23.59 24.04
CA VAL A 116 -23.20 24.17 25.38
C VAL A 116 -23.97 25.49 25.53
N ARG A 117 -23.88 26.35 24.53
CA ARG A 117 -24.60 27.64 24.46
C ARG A 117 -26.12 27.50 24.39
N ARG A 118 -26.65 26.42 23.78
CA ARG A 118 -28.10 26.12 23.71
C ARG A 118 -28.63 25.45 24.98
N LEU A 119 -27.79 24.72 25.71
CA LEU A 119 -28.17 24.10 26.98
C LEU A 119 -28.39 25.13 28.11
N GLY A 120 -27.71 26.29 28.04
CA GLY A 120 -27.90 27.45 28.93
C GLY A 120 -26.60 28.06 29.49
N TYR A 121 -25.44 27.54 29.11
CA TYR A 121 -24.15 27.84 29.74
C TYR A 121 -23.41 29.04 29.12
N GLY A 122 -22.42 29.54 29.85
CA GLY A 122 -21.58 30.70 29.55
C GLY A 122 -20.67 30.52 28.34
N ARG A 123 -19.90 31.56 28.01
CA ARG A 123 -18.86 31.48 26.95
C ARG A 123 -17.63 30.74 27.47
N ILE A 124 -17.40 30.82 28.78
CA ILE A 124 -16.30 30.15 29.48
C ILE A 124 -16.51 28.62 29.43
N ALA A 125 -17.68 28.10 29.81
CA ALA A 125 -17.95 26.66 29.65
C ALA A 125 -17.90 26.19 28.19
N ALA A 126 -18.45 26.98 27.25
CA ALA A 126 -18.38 26.63 25.83
C ALA A 126 -16.93 26.60 25.30
N GLY A 127 -16.10 27.56 25.72
CA GLY A 127 -14.68 27.61 25.38
C GLY A 127 -13.87 26.50 26.06
N ALA A 128 -14.14 26.20 27.33
CA ALA A 128 -13.50 25.12 28.05
C ALA A 128 -13.82 23.74 27.44
N ALA A 129 -15.08 23.49 27.05
CA ALA A 129 -15.45 22.25 26.35
C ALA A 129 -14.70 22.11 25.02
N VAL A 130 -14.57 23.20 24.23
CA VAL A 130 -13.78 23.16 22.99
C VAL A 130 -12.28 23.02 23.28
N ALA A 131 -11.74 23.68 24.31
CA ALA A 131 -10.32 23.60 24.67
C ALA A 131 -9.91 22.21 25.17
N LEU A 132 -10.76 21.54 25.96
CA LEU A 132 -10.57 20.15 26.37
C LEU A 132 -10.49 19.23 25.15
N LEU A 133 -11.40 19.39 24.18
CA LEU A 133 -11.35 18.64 22.93
C LEU A 133 -10.12 18.99 22.10
N ALA A 134 -9.75 20.26 22.02
CA ALA A 134 -8.63 20.74 21.21
C ALA A 134 -7.28 20.17 21.67
N LEU A 135 -7.09 20.01 22.98
CA LEU A 135 -5.82 19.68 23.64
C LEU A 135 -5.73 18.26 24.23
N SER A 136 -6.84 17.53 24.36
CA SER A 136 -6.81 16.13 24.77
C SER A 136 -5.97 15.30 23.78
N PRO A 137 -4.91 14.59 24.20
CA PRO A 137 -4.09 13.77 23.29
C PRO A 137 -4.90 12.65 22.64
N LEU A 138 -5.86 12.08 23.38
CA LEU A 138 -6.82 11.09 22.92
C LEU A 138 -7.71 11.65 21.79
N ALA A 139 -8.20 12.89 21.93
CA ALA A 139 -8.96 13.56 20.87
C ALA A 139 -8.08 13.94 19.68
N VAL A 140 -6.88 14.46 19.91
CA VAL A 140 -5.93 14.81 18.84
C VAL A 140 -5.55 13.57 18.02
N GLN A 141 -5.32 12.42 18.66
CA GLN A 141 -5.03 11.18 17.96
C GLN A 141 -6.23 10.68 17.15
N TYR A 142 -7.38 10.48 17.79
CA TYR A 142 -8.50 9.79 17.13
C TYR A 142 -9.34 10.68 16.20
N GLU A 143 -9.46 11.98 16.45
CA GLU A 143 -10.22 12.90 15.58
C GLU A 143 -9.49 13.31 14.29
N ARG A 144 -8.22 12.90 14.12
CA ARG A 144 -7.49 13.07 12.85
C ARG A 144 -7.34 11.79 12.03
N THR A 145 -7.55 10.62 12.63
CA THR A 145 -7.57 9.31 11.95
C THR A 145 -8.84 9.15 11.12
N VAL A 146 -8.74 8.51 9.94
CA VAL A 146 -9.88 8.24 9.04
C VAL A 146 -10.82 7.20 9.64
N TYR A 147 -11.72 7.65 10.51
CA TYR A 147 -12.78 6.86 11.12
C TYR A 147 -14.17 7.43 10.82
N LEU A 148 -15.12 6.55 10.50
CA LEU A 148 -16.52 6.94 10.27
C LEU A 148 -17.17 7.55 11.53
N ASP A 149 -16.71 7.15 12.73
CA ASP A 149 -17.16 7.68 14.01
C ASP A 149 -16.91 9.20 14.17
N ASN A 150 -15.85 9.74 13.54
CA ASN A 150 -15.59 11.19 13.51
C ASN A 150 -16.69 11.94 12.73
N LEU A 151 -17.03 11.43 11.53
CA LEU A 151 -18.11 11.96 10.70
C LEU A 151 -19.47 11.79 11.39
N SER A 152 -19.73 10.62 11.96
CA SER A 152 -20.99 10.35 12.66
C SER A 152 -21.18 11.25 13.88
N THR A 153 -20.11 11.52 14.64
CA THR A 153 -20.14 12.41 15.81
C THR A 153 -20.51 13.85 15.46
N VAL A 154 -20.07 14.37 14.29
CA VAL A 154 -20.55 15.66 13.76
C VAL A 154 -22.08 15.66 13.63
N TRP A 155 -22.64 14.60 13.07
CA TRP A 155 -24.08 14.47 12.84
C TRP A 155 -24.90 14.25 14.12
N VAL A 156 -24.36 13.50 15.11
CA VAL A 156 -24.94 13.39 16.46
C VAL A 156 -24.97 14.76 17.16
N LEU A 157 -23.88 15.52 17.11
CA LEU A 157 -23.84 16.88 17.68
C LEU A 157 -24.78 17.83 16.94
N ALA A 158 -24.88 17.74 15.61
CA ALA A 158 -25.82 18.51 14.81
C ALA A 158 -27.29 18.20 15.18
N ALA A 159 -27.62 16.92 15.41
CA ALA A 159 -28.92 16.49 15.88
C ALA A 159 -29.23 17.08 17.27
N ALA A 160 -28.33 16.91 18.24
CA ALA A 160 -28.48 17.46 19.59
C ALA A 160 -28.63 19.00 19.58
N VAL A 161 -27.84 19.70 18.76
CA VAL A 161 -27.94 21.14 18.51
C VAL A 161 -29.34 21.49 17.97
N CYS A 162 -29.84 20.77 16.97
CA CYS A 162 -31.15 20.99 16.37
C CYS A 162 -32.30 20.82 17.36
N PHE A 163 -32.33 19.71 18.12
CA PHE A 163 -33.33 19.47 19.17
C PHE A 163 -33.25 20.50 20.31
N CYS A 164 -32.06 21.00 20.65
CA CYS A 164 -31.89 22.08 21.62
C CYS A 164 -32.19 23.50 21.05
N THR A 165 -32.95 23.63 19.96
CA THR A 165 -33.23 24.95 19.35
C THR A 165 -33.99 25.90 20.31
N PRO A 166 -33.52 27.14 20.54
CA PRO A 166 -34.23 28.10 21.39
C PRO A 166 -35.64 28.46 20.87
N ARG A 167 -35.91 28.24 19.58
CA ARG A 167 -37.18 28.59 18.94
C ARG A 167 -38.21 27.46 18.93
N ARG A 168 -37.84 26.25 19.37
CA ARG A 168 -38.71 25.05 19.48
C ARG A 168 -39.60 24.80 18.24
N ARG A 169 -39.04 25.01 17.04
CA ARG A 169 -39.76 24.90 15.75
C ARG A 169 -39.75 23.46 15.22
N LEU A 170 -40.85 23.03 14.60
CA LEU A 170 -40.98 21.71 13.96
C LEU A 170 -39.84 21.41 12.97
N LEU A 171 -39.47 22.37 12.12
CA LEU A 171 -38.37 22.20 11.16
C LEU A 171 -37.02 21.84 11.82
N ALA A 172 -36.79 22.25 13.07
CA ALA A 172 -35.58 21.85 13.81
C ALA A 172 -35.67 20.43 14.40
N TYR A 173 -36.88 19.92 14.64
CA TYR A 173 -37.09 18.52 15.01
C TYR A 173 -36.91 17.61 13.79
N MET A 174 -37.43 18.03 12.63
CA MET A 174 -37.16 17.37 11.35
C MET A 174 -35.67 17.38 11.02
N GLY A 175 -35.00 18.54 11.08
CA GLY A 175 -33.56 18.63 10.88
C GLY A 175 -32.75 17.80 11.88
N GLY A 176 -33.19 17.71 13.15
CA GLY A 176 -32.59 16.85 14.15
C GLY A 176 -32.73 15.35 13.83
N ALA A 177 -33.89 14.93 13.34
CA ALA A 177 -34.13 13.57 12.86
C ALA A 177 -33.29 13.22 11.63
N VAL A 178 -33.19 14.13 10.65
CA VAL A 178 -32.33 13.95 9.46
C VAL A 178 -30.86 13.81 9.88
N CYS A 179 -30.36 14.70 10.74
CA CYS A 179 -28.98 14.61 11.23
C CYS A 179 -28.73 13.27 11.96
N LEU A 180 -29.66 12.81 12.79
CA LEU A 180 -29.51 11.54 13.50
C LEU A 180 -29.57 10.33 12.54
N ALA A 181 -30.43 10.37 11.50
CA ALA A 181 -30.45 9.33 10.48
C ALA A 181 -29.15 9.29 9.68
N VAL A 182 -28.60 10.46 9.30
CA VAL A 182 -27.30 10.57 8.63
C VAL A 182 -26.17 10.06 9.53
N ALA A 183 -26.22 10.30 10.85
CA ALA A 183 -25.25 9.73 11.80
C ALA A 183 -25.27 8.19 11.80
N VAL A 184 -26.47 7.58 11.89
CA VAL A 184 -26.64 6.12 11.89
C VAL A 184 -26.27 5.49 10.55
N LEU A 185 -26.58 6.16 9.43
CA LEU A 185 -26.18 5.73 8.08
C LEU A 185 -24.70 6.02 7.77
N THR A 186 -24.01 6.79 8.61
CA THR A 186 -22.55 7.00 8.57
C THR A 186 -21.82 5.94 9.39
N LYS A 187 -22.35 5.58 10.57
CA LYS A 187 -21.89 4.49 11.43
C LYS A 187 -23.04 4.02 12.31
N GLU A 188 -23.38 2.75 12.24
CA GLU A 188 -24.56 2.17 12.89
C GLU A 188 -24.54 2.27 14.42
N THR A 189 -23.35 2.31 15.03
CA THR A 189 -23.14 2.51 16.47
C THR A 189 -23.75 3.81 17.00
N ALA A 190 -23.93 4.83 16.14
CA ALA A 190 -24.59 6.09 16.51
C ALA A 190 -26.05 5.92 16.93
N LEU A 191 -26.68 4.76 16.65
CA LEU A 191 -28.01 4.43 17.14
C LEU A 191 -28.06 4.39 18.68
N LEU A 192 -26.94 4.10 19.35
CA LEU A 192 -26.80 4.20 20.82
C LEU A 192 -27.05 5.63 21.35
N MET A 193 -26.94 6.65 20.50
CA MET A 193 -27.21 8.04 20.87
C MET A 193 -28.68 8.43 20.75
N LEU A 194 -29.53 7.61 20.11
CA LEU A 194 -30.96 7.87 19.95
C LEU A 194 -31.67 8.17 21.29
N PRO A 195 -31.48 7.43 22.39
CA PRO A 195 -32.11 7.74 23.67
C PRO A 195 -31.72 9.12 24.23
N MET A 196 -30.43 9.50 24.17
CA MET A 196 -29.96 10.83 24.57
C MET A 196 -30.63 11.93 23.75
N VAL A 197 -30.57 11.79 22.42
CA VAL A 197 -31.02 12.83 21.48
C VAL A 197 -32.55 12.97 21.52
N ALA A 198 -33.28 11.86 21.63
CA ALA A 198 -34.73 11.86 21.81
C ALA A 198 -35.15 12.48 23.15
N TRP A 199 -34.41 12.20 24.24
CA TRP A 199 -34.67 12.82 25.55
C TRP A 199 -34.38 14.33 25.52
N LEU A 200 -33.28 14.78 24.88
CA LEU A 200 -33.04 16.22 24.64
C LEU A 200 -34.21 16.86 23.89
N GLY A 201 -34.69 16.24 22.81
CA GLY A 201 -35.85 16.70 22.04
C GLY A 201 -37.14 16.78 22.88
N TRP A 202 -37.41 15.76 23.71
CA TRP A 202 -38.58 15.74 24.59
C TRP A 202 -38.52 16.79 25.71
N GLN A 203 -37.33 17.00 26.29
CA GLN A 203 -37.10 17.92 27.40
C GLN A 203 -37.09 19.39 26.94
N ARG A 204 -36.48 19.70 25.80
CA ARG A 204 -36.35 21.08 25.29
C ARG A 204 -37.55 21.54 24.44
N GLY A 205 -38.46 20.62 24.11
CA GLY A 205 -39.66 20.90 23.32
C GLY A 205 -40.66 21.84 23.97
N ASN A 206 -41.58 22.37 23.16
CA ASN A 206 -42.76 23.07 23.68
C ASN A 206 -43.74 22.01 24.21
N THR A 207 -44.20 22.14 25.46
CA THR A 207 -45.03 21.13 26.13
C THR A 207 -46.32 20.81 25.36
N GLY A 208 -46.91 21.81 24.69
CA GLY A 208 -48.13 21.63 23.87
C GLY A 208 -47.91 20.90 22.54
N THR A 209 -46.74 21.03 21.90
CA THR A 209 -46.50 20.49 20.54
C THR A 209 -45.44 19.38 20.47
N ARG A 210 -44.70 19.11 21.56
CA ARG A 210 -43.60 18.11 21.57
C ARG A 210 -44.04 16.71 21.16
N ARG A 211 -45.26 16.27 21.47
CA ARG A 211 -45.77 14.95 21.06
C ARG A 211 -45.81 14.85 19.52
N TYR A 212 -46.45 15.81 18.88
CA TYR A 212 -46.51 15.89 17.41
C TYR A 212 -45.12 16.07 16.79
N ALA A 213 -44.30 17.00 17.31
CA ALA A 213 -42.97 17.24 16.79
C ALA A 213 -42.03 16.02 16.90
N MET A 214 -42.12 15.25 17.98
CA MET A 214 -41.38 14.00 18.15
C MET A 214 -41.95 12.86 17.29
N ALA A 215 -43.26 12.79 17.05
CA ALA A 215 -43.84 11.83 16.13
C ALA A 215 -43.39 12.08 14.68
N VAL A 216 -43.41 13.35 14.22
CA VAL A 216 -42.88 13.74 12.90
C VAL A 216 -41.38 13.46 12.80
N ALA A 217 -40.60 13.76 13.84
CA ALA A 217 -39.18 13.43 13.89
C ALA A 217 -38.92 11.93 13.82
N GLY A 218 -39.66 11.12 14.60
CA GLY A 218 -39.54 9.67 14.61
C GLY A 218 -39.92 9.02 13.28
N ALA A 219 -41.01 9.48 12.65
CA ALA A 219 -41.43 9.02 11.33
C ALA A 219 -40.40 9.36 10.25
N LEU A 220 -39.85 10.59 10.25
CA LEU A 220 -38.81 11.00 9.30
C LEU A 220 -37.50 10.24 9.50
N PHE A 221 -37.08 10.02 10.74
CA PHE A 221 -35.92 9.17 11.07
C PHE A 221 -36.14 7.74 10.56
N GLY A 222 -37.27 7.13 10.91
CA GLY A 222 -37.62 5.77 10.49
C GLY A 222 -37.66 5.61 8.97
N LEU A 223 -38.23 6.57 8.23
CA LEU A 223 -38.26 6.57 6.77
C LEU A 223 -36.85 6.62 6.15
N LEU A 224 -35.94 7.41 6.71
CA LEU A 224 -34.56 7.52 6.22
C LEU A 224 -33.74 6.26 6.51
N ILE A 225 -33.91 5.64 7.69
CA ILE A 225 -33.29 4.34 7.99
C ILE A 225 -33.89 3.23 7.11
N ALA A 226 -35.19 3.26 6.85
CA ALA A 226 -35.86 2.30 5.98
C ALA A 226 -35.35 2.34 4.52
N ALA A 227 -34.76 3.45 4.06
CA ALA A 227 -34.13 3.51 2.73
C ALA A 227 -32.94 2.53 2.58
N TYR A 228 -32.17 2.28 3.65
CA TYR A 228 -31.09 1.30 3.66
C TYR A 228 -31.63 -0.14 3.69
N LEU A 229 -32.69 -0.40 4.47
CA LEU A 229 -33.40 -1.68 4.47
C LEU A 229 -34.01 -1.98 3.09
N LEU A 230 -34.58 -0.96 2.44
CA LEU A 230 -35.13 -1.05 1.08
C LEU A 230 -34.03 -1.29 0.05
N ALA A 231 -32.86 -0.66 0.17
CA ALA A 231 -31.73 -0.92 -0.72
C ALA A 231 -31.28 -2.39 -0.66
N ALA A 232 -31.17 -2.96 0.55
CA ALA A 232 -30.88 -4.39 0.72
C ALA A 232 -32.01 -5.27 0.15
N ALA A 233 -33.28 -4.91 0.38
CA ALA A 233 -34.43 -5.66 -0.15
C ALA A 233 -34.49 -5.67 -1.68
N VAL A 234 -34.21 -4.53 -2.33
CA VAL A 234 -34.18 -4.39 -3.81
C VAL A 234 -33.06 -5.20 -4.44
N ARG A 235 -31.97 -5.46 -3.71
CA ARG A 235 -30.87 -6.34 -4.14
C ARG A 235 -31.10 -7.82 -3.83
N SER A 236 -32.22 -8.18 -3.19
CA SER A 236 -32.46 -9.51 -2.59
C SER A 236 -31.48 -9.88 -1.47
N GLU A 237 -30.79 -8.90 -0.89
CA GLU A 237 -29.76 -9.03 0.16
C GLU A 237 -30.30 -8.67 1.56
N LEU A 238 -31.62 -8.53 1.74
CA LEU A 238 -32.19 -8.26 3.08
C LEU A 238 -32.11 -9.48 4.00
N LEU A 239 -32.34 -10.67 3.47
CA LEU A 239 -32.39 -11.93 4.21
C LEU A 239 -31.24 -12.87 3.77
N PRO A 240 -30.78 -13.80 4.64
CA PRO A 240 -29.72 -14.76 4.28
C PRO A 240 -30.15 -15.69 3.15
N GLY A 241 -29.23 -16.02 2.25
CA GLY A 241 -29.47 -16.95 1.14
C GLY A 241 -28.20 -17.50 0.51
N LYS A 242 -28.33 -18.34 -0.51
CA LYS A 242 -27.18 -19.01 -1.15
C LYS A 242 -26.56 -18.14 -2.22
N GLY A 243 -25.25 -17.93 -2.15
CA GLY A 243 -24.47 -17.28 -3.21
C GLY A 243 -24.54 -15.75 -3.21
N HIS A 244 -25.08 -15.14 -2.16
CA HIS A 244 -25.08 -13.69 -1.95
C HIS A 244 -24.88 -13.37 -0.46
N VAL A 245 -24.54 -12.11 -0.17
CA VAL A 245 -24.46 -11.57 1.19
C VAL A 245 -25.85 -11.20 1.73
N SER A 246 -25.99 -10.93 3.03
CA SER A 246 -27.18 -10.26 3.54
C SER A 246 -26.96 -9.26 4.67
N LEU A 247 -27.85 -8.28 4.77
CA LEU A 247 -27.89 -7.31 5.86
C LEU A 247 -28.19 -7.97 7.20
N VAL A 248 -29.04 -9.00 7.24
CA VAL A 248 -29.32 -9.76 8.46
C VAL A 248 -28.07 -10.53 8.92
N ASP A 249 -27.28 -11.09 8.00
CA ASP A 249 -26.00 -11.73 8.35
C ASP A 249 -24.99 -10.69 8.85
N GLY A 250 -24.86 -9.53 8.20
CA GLY A 250 -24.00 -8.43 8.65
C GLY A 250 -24.36 -7.91 10.06
N ILE A 251 -25.64 -7.70 10.33
CA ILE A 251 -26.14 -7.34 11.68
C ILE A 251 -25.85 -8.46 12.68
N THR A 252 -26.10 -9.71 12.31
CA THR A 252 -25.86 -10.87 13.18
C THR A 252 -24.38 -11.03 13.52
N PHE A 253 -23.51 -10.79 12.54
CA PHE A 253 -22.06 -10.76 12.71
C PHE A 253 -21.66 -9.68 13.71
N GLN A 254 -21.97 -8.41 13.41
CA GLN A 254 -21.56 -7.27 14.24
C GLN A 254 -22.07 -7.36 15.69
N LEU A 255 -23.27 -7.91 15.91
CA LEU A 255 -23.88 -7.96 17.24
C LEU A 255 -23.65 -9.25 18.02
N PHE A 256 -23.47 -10.40 17.37
CA PHE A 256 -23.52 -11.72 18.03
C PHE A 256 -22.39 -12.68 17.68
N SER A 257 -21.88 -12.71 16.44
CA SER A 257 -20.88 -13.73 16.03
C SER A 257 -19.43 -13.26 16.04
N ARG A 258 -19.14 -11.96 16.17
CA ARG A 258 -17.75 -11.47 16.36
C ARG A 258 -17.13 -12.09 17.60
N THR A 259 -15.87 -12.49 17.48
CA THR A 259 -15.03 -12.99 18.58
C THR A 259 -15.09 -12.04 19.78
N SER A 260 -15.39 -12.60 20.96
CA SER A 260 -15.44 -11.84 22.21
C SER A 260 -14.08 -11.21 22.53
N GLY A 261 -14.06 -9.91 22.82
CA GLY A 261 -12.87 -9.21 23.31
C GLY A 261 -12.63 -9.38 24.82
N GLY A 262 -13.42 -10.22 25.50
CA GLY A 262 -13.38 -10.47 26.94
C GLY A 262 -13.87 -9.28 27.78
N SER A 263 -13.73 -9.39 29.11
CA SER A 263 -14.05 -8.28 30.02
C SER A 263 -12.92 -7.26 30.06
N VAL A 264 -13.26 -5.96 30.14
CA VAL A 264 -12.30 -4.86 30.40
C VAL A 264 -11.57 -5.00 31.75
N PHE A 265 -12.06 -5.84 32.66
CA PHE A 265 -11.43 -6.13 33.95
C PHE A 265 -10.55 -7.39 33.93
N THR A 266 -10.57 -8.18 32.86
CA THR A 266 -9.70 -9.35 32.69
C THR A 266 -8.36 -8.89 32.12
N ALA A 267 -7.29 -8.99 32.91
CA ALA A 267 -5.95 -8.61 32.48
C ALA A 267 -5.54 -9.35 31.20
N GLY A 268 -5.04 -8.61 30.21
CA GLY A 268 -4.62 -9.15 28.92
C GLY A 268 -5.74 -9.41 27.91
N SER A 269 -7.01 -9.20 28.24
CA SER A 269 -8.10 -9.31 27.24
C SER A 269 -7.98 -8.20 26.18
N PRO A 270 -8.40 -8.43 24.92
CA PRO A 270 -8.42 -7.39 23.89
C PRO A 270 -9.13 -6.10 24.34
N ASN A 271 -10.29 -6.22 24.99
CA ASN A 271 -11.04 -5.06 25.50
C ASN A 271 -10.28 -4.31 26.61
N GLN A 272 -9.56 -5.02 27.48
CA GLN A 272 -8.72 -4.40 28.51
C GLN A 272 -7.51 -3.69 27.90
N GLN A 273 -6.91 -4.26 26.85
CA GLN A 273 -5.83 -3.62 26.08
C GLN A 273 -6.32 -2.34 25.38
N THR A 274 -7.49 -2.38 24.72
CA THR A 274 -8.12 -1.21 24.08
C THR A 274 -8.39 -0.09 25.11
N LEU A 275 -8.99 -0.42 26.26
CA LEU A 275 -9.23 0.56 27.32
C LEU A 275 -7.92 1.12 27.90
N ALA A 276 -6.90 0.28 28.11
CA ALA A 276 -5.58 0.72 28.56
C ALA A 276 -4.93 1.68 27.55
N GLY A 277 -5.09 1.43 26.24
CA GLY A 277 -4.64 2.34 25.18
C GLY A 277 -5.34 3.70 25.22
N TRP A 278 -6.66 3.75 25.45
CA TRP A 278 -7.36 5.03 25.62
C TRP A 278 -6.90 5.78 26.89
N LEU A 279 -6.71 5.06 28.00
CA LEU A 279 -6.26 5.65 29.26
C LEU A 279 -4.80 6.11 29.22
N SER A 280 -3.92 5.46 28.44
CA SER A 280 -2.53 5.89 28.28
C SER A 280 -2.42 7.22 27.53
N LEU A 281 -3.35 7.49 26.60
CA LEU A 281 -3.45 8.77 25.90
C LEU A 281 -4.13 9.86 26.74
N ASP A 282 -5.26 9.55 27.39
CA ASP A 282 -5.95 10.53 28.25
C ASP A 282 -6.84 9.89 29.33
N THR A 283 -6.20 9.42 30.40
CA THR A 283 -6.92 9.03 31.64
C THR A 283 -7.78 10.17 32.20
N VAL A 284 -7.34 11.43 32.08
CA VAL A 284 -7.97 12.54 32.81
C VAL A 284 -9.31 12.91 32.21
N LEU A 285 -9.41 13.08 30.89
CA LEU A 285 -10.69 13.42 30.23
C LEU A 285 -11.74 12.33 30.47
N LEU A 286 -11.36 11.05 30.41
CA LEU A 286 -12.28 9.93 30.61
C LEU A 286 -12.74 9.78 32.07
N ALA A 287 -11.81 9.87 33.04
CA ALA A 287 -12.13 9.78 34.47
C ALA A 287 -12.93 11.00 34.96
N ALA A 288 -12.50 12.21 34.59
CA ALA A 288 -13.23 13.43 34.91
C ALA A 288 -14.58 13.50 34.19
N GLY A 289 -14.67 12.99 32.96
CA GLY A 289 -15.92 12.86 32.20
C GLY A 289 -16.93 11.96 32.90
N LEU A 290 -16.49 10.80 33.41
CA LEU A 290 -17.33 9.88 34.18
C LEU A 290 -17.80 10.51 35.50
N GLY A 291 -16.90 11.12 36.26
CA GLY A 291 -17.27 11.85 37.48
C GLY A 291 -18.25 12.99 37.22
N ALA A 292 -18.01 13.78 36.17
CA ALA A 292 -18.91 14.86 35.75
C ALA A 292 -20.27 14.32 35.27
N ALA A 293 -20.33 13.18 34.59
CA ALA A 293 -21.58 12.54 34.19
C ALA A 293 -22.44 12.17 35.41
N LEU A 294 -21.85 11.55 36.42
CA LEU A 294 -22.55 11.20 37.67
C LEU A 294 -23.09 12.44 38.39
N VAL A 295 -22.29 13.51 38.51
CA VAL A 295 -22.73 14.78 39.10
C VAL A 295 -23.82 15.45 38.24
N ALA A 296 -23.73 15.37 36.93
CA ALA A 296 -24.68 15.95 35.98
C ALA A 296 -26.06 15.30 36.01
N LEU A 297 -26.23 14.08 36.56
CA LEU A 297 -27.55 13.51 36.83
C LEU A 297 -28.38 14.36 37.81
N ALA A 298 -27.73 15.06 38.73
CA ALA A 298 -28.37 16.03 39.63
C ALA A 298 -28.74 17.37 38.93
N VAL A 299 -28.26 17.59 37.70
CA VAL A 299 -28.48 18.83 36.93
C VAL A 299 -29.50 18.54 35.83
N THR A 300 -30.76 18.96 36.03
CA THR A 300 -31.86 18.66 35.10
C THR A 300 -31.52 18.98 33.64
N ALA A 301 -30.84 20.10 33.37
CA ALA A 301 -30.42 20.54 32.05
C ALA A 301 -29.41 19.63 31.34
N LEU A 302 -28.65 18.81 32.08
CA LEU A 302 -27.58 17.93 31.60
C LEU A 302 -27.95 16.44 31.63
N ARG A 303 -29.01 16.03 32.37
CA ARG A 303 -29.45 14.63 32.51
C ARG A 303 -29.42 13.79 31.23
N PRO A 304 -29.92 14.26 30.07
CA PRO A 304 -29.86 13.46 28.84
C PRO A 304 -28.42 13.20 28.37
N VAL A 305 -27.54 14.20 28.48
CA VAL A 305 -26.13 14.07 28.06
C VAL A 305 -25.36 13.17 29.03
N ALA A 306 -25.61 13.32 30.33
CA ALA A 306 -25.08 12.44 31.37
C ALA A 306 -25.52 10.99 31.13
N PHE A 307 -26.80 10.76 30.80
CA PHE A 307 -27.32 9.44 30.44
C PHE A 307 -26.68 8.89 29.17
N GLY A 308 -26.50 9.71 28.12
CA GLY A 308 -25.79 9.30 26.91
C GLY A 308 -24.37 8.84 27.20
N TYR A 309 -23.61 9.62 27.99
CA TYR A 309 -22.27 9.25 28.44
C TYR A 309 -22.26 7.95 29.25
N LEU A 310 -23.17 7.82 30.23
CA LEU A 310 -23.23 6.64 31.12
C LEU A 310 -23.72 5.39 30.38
N LEU A 311 -24.56 5.52 29.36
CA LEU A 311 -24.96 4.43 28.47
C LEU A 311 -23.75 3.93 27.67
N LEU A 312 -22.96 4.84 27.09
CA LEU A 312 -21.73 4.48 26.39
C LEU A 312 -20.71 3.84 27.34
N ALA A 313 -20.52 4.40 28.53
CA ALA A 313 -19.66 3.82 29.57
C ALA A 313 -20.12 2.42 30.03
N ALA A 314 -21.44 2.18 30.12
CA ALA A 314 -21.99 0.88 30.48
C ALA A 314 -21.75 -0.19 29.40
N MET A 315 -21.61 0.19 28.12
CA MET A 315 -21.28 -0.78 27.06
C MET A 315 -19.88 -1.37 27.21
N LEU A 316 -18.92 -0.68 27.86
CA LEU A 316 -17.60 -1.25 28.17
C LEU A 316 -17.68 -2.45 29.14
N LEU A 317 -18.78 -2.58 29.89
CA LEU A 317 -19.02 -3.72 30.78
C LEU A 317 -19.46 -4.98 30.00
N ARG A 318 -19.78 -4.85 28.72
CA ARG A 318 -20.14 -5.97 27.84
C ARG A 318 -18.87 -6.71 27.40
N GLY A 319 -18.83 -8.03 27.59
CA GLY A 319 -17.73 -8.87 27.09
C GLY A 319 -17.72 -9.10 25.56
N GLY A 320 -18.40 -8.26 24.78
CA GLY A 320 -18.43 -8.34 23.30
C GLY A 320 -17.15 -7.78 22.67
N TYR A 321 -17.11 -7.59 21.36
CA TYR A 321 -16.04 -6.81 20.73
C TYR A 321 -16.17 -5.31 21.09
N LEU A 322 -15.07 -4.66 21.48
CA LEU A 322 -14.98 -3.22 21.73
C LEU A 322 -14.17 -2.55 20.60
N PRO A 323 -14.81 -1.80 19.67
CA PRO A 323 -14.09 -1.11 18.60
C PRO A 323 -13.17 -0.01 19.15
N ILE A 324 -11.92 0.07 18.67
CA ILE A 324 -10.98 1.15 19.01
C ILE A 324 -11.57 2.56 18.80
N PRO A 325 -12.26 2.90 17.69
CA PRO A 325 -12.83 4.24 17.50
C PRO A 325 -14.05 4.56 18.38
N TYR A 326 -14.58 3.60 19.13
CA TYR A 326 -15.78 3.77 19.97
C TYR A 326 -15.69 4.95 20.94
N VAL A 327 -14.48 5.27 21.42
CA VAL A 327 -14.25 6.38 22.34
C VAL A 327 -14.54 7.76 21.74
N ILE A 328 -14.50 7.92 20.40
CA ILE A 328 -14.66 9.22 19.71
C ILE A 328 -15.96 9.92 20.10
N VAL A 329 -17.09 9.21 20.10
CA VAL A 329 -18.40 9.79 20.45
C VAL A 329 -18.50 10.18 21.93
N VAL A 330 -17.66 9.60 22.80
CA VAL A 330 -17.57 9.93 24.24
C VAL A 330 -16.89 11.28 24.46
N LEU A 331 -15.87 11.63 23.66
CA LEU A 331 -15.00 12.80 23.86
C LEU A 331 -15.75 14.14 23.96
N PRO A 332 -16.61 14.55 23.00
CA PRO A 332 -17.32 15.82 23.10
C PRO A 332 -18.36 15.83 24.24
N LEU A 333 -18.87 14.66 24.65
CA LEU A 333 -19.78 14.54 25.79
C LEU A 333 -19.02 14.72 27.11
N ALA A 334 -17.83 14.11 27.24
CA ALA A 334 -16.93 14.29 28.38
C ALA A 334 -16.60 15.78 28.57
N ALA A 335 -16.12 16.42 27.50
CA ALA A 335 -15.73 17.83 27.50
C ALA A 335 -16.91 18.77 27.82
N LEU A 336 -18.10 18.48 27.29
CA LEU A 336 -19.32 19.22 27.63
C LEU A 336 -19.64 19.08 29.12
N LEU A 337 -19.68 17.84 29.64
CA LEU A 337 -20.09 17.55 31.00
C LEU A 337 -19.15 18.19 32.02
N ILE A 338 -17.83 18.03 31.86
CA ILE A 338 -16.81 18.65 32.73
C ILE A 338 -17.00 20.17 32.78
N ALA A 339 -17.06 20.83 31.62
CA ALA A 339 -17.16 22.29 31.54
C ALA A 339 -18.50 22.84 32.09
N CYS A 340 -19.61 22.14 31.82
CA CYS A 340 -20.93 22.55 32.29
C CYS A 340 -21.13 22.28 33.78
N VAL A 341 -20.59 21.19 34.33
CA VAL A 341 -20.60 20.89 35.77
C VAL A 341 -19.72 21.86 36.54
N ALA A 342 -18.55 22.24 36.00
CA ALA A 342 -17.71 23.28 36.59
C ALA A 342 -18.41 24.65 36.65
N GLU A 343 -19.11 25.07 35.57
CA GLU A 343 -19.87 26.32 35.59
C GLU A 343 -21.09 26.25 36.52
N GLU A 344 -21.78 25.10 36.58
CA GLU A 344 -22.89 24.86 37.52
C GLU A 344 -22.43 24.93 38.98
N ALA A 345 -21.27 24.33 39.30
CA ALA A 345 -20.65 24.46 40.61
C ALA A 345 -20.29 25.92 40.92
N ALA A 346 -19.63 26.63 40.00
CA ALA A 346 -19.30 28.04 40.17
C ALA A 346 -20.54 28.95 40.35
N ARG A 347 -21.67 28.61 39.70
CA ARG A 347 -22.97 29.28 39.93
C ARG A 347 -23.47 28.99 41.35
N ARG A 348 -23.46 27.72 41.80
CA ARG A 348 -23.94 27.32 43.14
C ARG A 348 -23.13 27.92 44.29
N VAL A 349 -21.81 28.05 44.15
CA VAL A 349 -20.94 28.73 45.15
C VAL A 349 -21.42 30.16 45.43
N ARG A 350 -21.98 30.86 44.42
CA ARG A 350 -22.47 32.25 44.53
C ARG A 350 -23.85 32.38 45.18
N VAL A 351 -24.63 31.29 45.27
CA VAL A 351 -26.03 31.33 45.77
C VAL A 351 -26.15 30.98 47.27
N GLY A 352 -25.06 30.53 47.90
CA GLY A 352 -24.85 30.73 49.35
C GLY A 352 -25.32 29.65 50.34
N VAL A 353 -25.95 28.55 49.90
CA VAL A 353 -26.34 27.46 50.82
C VAL A 353 -25.10 26.65 51.26
N PRO A 354 -24.79 26.50 52.58
CA PRO A 354 -23.49 25.97 53.03
C PRO A 354 -23.12 24.58 52.49
N VAL A 355 -24.00 23.59 52.61
CA VAL A 355 -23.74 22.21 52.15
C VAL A 355 -23.53 22.16 50.63
N VAL A 356 -24.36 22.88 49.88
CA VAL A 356 -24.26 22.98 48.41
C VAL A 356 -22.98 23.72 47.99
N LYS A 357 -22.55 24.72 48.76
CA LYS A 357 -21.31 25.47 48.55
C LYS A 357 -20.08 24.59 48.79
N ILE A 358 -20.06 23.77 49.85
CA ILE A 358 -18.96 22.81 50.12
C ILE A 358 -18.85 21.81 48.97
N ALA A 359 -19.95 21.18 48.56
CA ALA A 359 -19.97 20.25 47.44
C ALA A 359 -19.52 20.91 46.12
N ALA A 360 -19.94 22.15 45.86
CA ALA A 360 -19.54 22.89 44.67
C ALA A 360 -18.06 23.32 44.69
N VAL A 361 -17.50 23.67 45.84
CA VAL A 361 -16.05 23.92 46.00
C VAL A 361 -15.26 22.63 45.77
N ALA A 362 -15.70 21.50 46.34
CA ALA A 362 -15.06 20.20 46.12
C ALA A 362 -15.02 19.81 44.63
N VAL A 363 -16.11 20.04 43.88
CA VAL A 363 -16.15 19.85 42.42
C VAL A 363 -15.15 20.76 41.69
N LEU A 364 -15.06 22.04 42.06
CA LEU A 364 -14.10 22.97 41.44
C LEU A 364 -12.65 22.59 41.74
N VAL A 365 -12.35 22.16 42.98
CA VAL A 365 -11.02 21.66 43.37
C VAL A 365 -10.68 20.37 42.61
N ALA A 366 -11.63 19.44 42.44
CA ALA A 366 -11.43 18.22 41.67
C ALA A 366 -11.14 18.51 40.18
N VAL A 367 -11.87 19.45 39.56
CA VAL A 367 -11.61 19.88 38.18
C VAL A 367 -10.26 20.58 38.04
N ALA A 368 -9.87 21.43 38.99
CA ALA A 368 -8.56 22.09 39.00
C ALA A 368 -7.42 21.07 39.18
N GLY A 369 -7.56 20.13 40.13
CA GLY A 369 -6.59 19.05 40.36
C GLY A 369 -6.46 18.12 39.15
N ALA A 370 -7.56 17.80 38.48
CA ALA A 370 -7.54 17.08 37.21
C ALA A 370 -6.72 17.82 36.14
N GLY A 371 -6.88 19.15 36.01
CA GLY A 371 -6.07 19.98 35.12
C GLY A 371 -4.57 19.95 35.44
N VAL A 372 -4.20 20.02 36.72
CA VAL A 372 -2.80 19.92 37.17
C VAL A 372 -2.20 18.53 36.90
N VAL A 373 -2.99 17.46 37.01
CA VAL A 373 -2.54 16.09 36.70
C VAL A 373 -2.49 15.82 35.19
N ALA A 374 -3.32 16.50 34.40
CA ALA A 374 -3.32 16.41 32.95
C ALA A 374 -2.09 17.09 32.33
N GLU A 375 -1.72 18.29 32.79
CA GLU A 375 -0.79 19.17 32.09
C GLU A 375 0.57 18.53 31.73
N PRO A 376 1.30 17.84 32.63
CA PRO A 376 2.57 17.19 32.27
C PRO A 376 2.37 16.01 31.31
N ARG A 377 1.35 15.18 31.54
CA ARG A 377 1.08 14.00 30.70
C ARG A 377 0.62 14.37 29.31
N TRP A 378 -0.28 15.35 29.21
CA TRP A 378 -0.73 15.90 27.94
C TRP A 378 0.44 16.56 27.21
N HIS A 379 1.34 17.26 27.91
CA HIS A 379 2.54 17.82 27.28
C HIS A 379 3.38 16.74 26.60
N ASP A 380 3.75 15.68 27.31
CA ASP A 380 4.59 14.60 26.76
C ASP A 380 3.90 13.88 25.58
N THR A 381 2.63 13.50 25.73
CA THR A 381 1.88 12.79 24.66
C THR A 381 1.60 13.70 23.46
N LEU A 382 1.28 14.99 23.66
CA LEU A 382 1.12 15.93 22.54
C LEU A 382 2.45 16.20 21.84
N ASN A 383 3.54 16.37 22.59
CA ASN A 383 4.88 16.52 22.01
C ASN A 383 5.24 15.31 21.16
N PHE A 384 5.00 14.08 21.64
CA PHE A 384 5.15 12.87 20.86
C PHE A 384 4.27 12.88 19.58
N LEU A 385 2.96 13.13 19.72
CA LEU A 385 2.01 13.17 18.60
C LEU A 385 2.29 14.28 17.57
N THR A 386 3.07 15.29 17.91
CA THR A 386 3.43 16.44 17.05
C THR A 386 4.87 16.42 16.54
N THR A 387 5.74 15.53 17.04
CA THR A 387 7.16 15.46 16.64
C THR A 387 7.64 14.08 16.19
N ALA A 388 7.04 12.98 16.65
CA ALA A 388 7.44 11.63 16.27
C ALA A 388 6.85 11.20 14.92
N ASP A 389 7.65 10.57 14.06
CA ASP A 389 7.22 10.03 12.77
C ASP A 389 6.99 8.51 12.87
N GLN A 390 5.88 8.12 13.50
CA GLN A 390 5.47 6.73 13.66
C GLN A 390 5.10 6.07 12.32
N ASP A 391 4.64 6.86 11.35
CA ASP A 391 4.19 6.39 10.04
C ASP A 391 5.35 6.21 9.03
N ALA A 392 6.57 6.63 9.36
CA ALA A 392 7.73 6.55 8.47
C ALA A 392 7.95 5.14 7.86
N PRO A 393 7.88 4.03 8.61
CA PRO A 393 8.07 2.69 8.05
C PRO A 393 7.03 2.33 6.98
N MET A 394 5.78 2.78 7.16
CA MET A 394 4.70 2.54 6.20
C MET A 394 4.94 3.29 4.89
N ARG A 395 5.30 4.58 4.98
CA ARG A 395 5.57 5.40 3.78
C ARG A 395 6.85 4.98 3.06
N GLN A 396 7.89 4.59 3.80
CA GLN A 396 9.13 4.09 3.24
C GLN A 396 8.91 2.76 2.52
N ALA A 397 8.14 1.82 3.10
CA ALA A 397 7.74 0.60 2.42
C ALA A 397 6.88 0.88 1.17
N LYS A 398 5.92 1.81 1.23
CA LYS A 398 5.12 2.23 0.08
C LYS A 398 6.04 2.75 -1.03
N GLN A 399 6.92 3.69 -0.70
CA GLN A 399 7.85 4.30 -1.66
C GLN A 399 8.78 3.25 -2.27
N TRP A 400 9.32 2.33 -1.47
CA TRP A 400 10.14 1.24 -1.98
C TRP A 400 9.36 0.37 -2.99
N VAL A 401 8.10 0.04 -2.72
CA VAL A 401 7.25 -0.71 -3.67
C VAL A 401 6.99 0.12 -4.94
N LEU A 402 6.64 1.40 -4.82
CA LEU A 402 6.44 2.31 -5.96
C LEU A 402 7.66 2.39 -6.87
N ASP A 403 8.86 2.42 -6.29
CA ASP A 403 10.12 2.61 -7.02
C ASP A 403 10.70 1.29 -7.56
N ASN A 404 10.43 0.13 -6.91
CA ASN A 404 11.17 -1.12 -7.16
C ASN A 404 10.34 -2.32 -7.60
N VAL A 405 9.00 -2.27 -7.51
CA VAL A 405 8.13 -3.36 -7.98
C VAL A 405 7.50 -2.98 -9.33
N PRO A 406 7.72 -3.79 -10.39
CA PRO A 406 7.04 -3.62 -11.68
C PRO A 406 5.50 -3.61 -11.56
N ARG A 407 4.82 -2.90 -12.48
CA ARG A 407 3.36 -2.65 -12.42
C ARG A 407 2.49 -3.82 -12.88
N ASP A 408 3.13 -4.82 -13.48
CA ASP A 408 2.57 -6.11 -13.90
C ASP A 408 2.71 -7.22 -12.83
N GLN A 409 3.50 -6.97 -11.78
CA GLN A 409 3.67 -7.88 -10.64
C GLN A 409 2.52 -7.72 -9.64
N ARG A 410 2.12 -8.84 -9.03
CA ARG A 410 0.94 -8.95 -8.17
C ARG A 410 1.32 -8.90 -6.70
N LEU A 411 0.60 -8.12 -5.89
CA LEU A 411 0.95 -7.83 -4.49
C LEU A 411 -0.16 -8.20 -3.50
N ILE A 412 0.26 -8.81 -2.39
CA ILE A 412 -0.52 -8.96 -1.17
C ILE A 412 -0.13 -7.80 -0.23
N VAL A 413 -1.09 -6.97 0.16
CA VAL A 413 -0.85 -5.75 0.94
C VAL A 413 -1.84 -5.58 2.08
N ASP A 414 -1.50 -4.66 2.97
CA ASP A 414 -2.40 -4.04 3.95
C ASP A 414 -3.30 -3.00 3.25
N ASP A 415 -4.54 -2.88 3.71
CA ASP A 415 -5.58 -1.98 3.18
C ASP A 415 -5.05 -0.55 2.97
N ALA A 416 -4.15 -0.08 3.83
CA ALA A 416 -3.56 1.25 3.81
C ALA A 416 -2.69 1.56 2.57
N PHE A 417 -2.33 0.56 1.77
CA PHE A 417 -1.52 0.69 0.55
C PHE A 417 -2.36 0.66 -0.74
N TRP A 418 -3.49 -0.05 -0.72
CA TRP A 418 -4.23 -0.43 -1.93
C TRP A 418 -4.59 0.76 -2.83
N SER A 419 -5.17 1.81 -2.25
CA SER A 419 -5.62 2.99 -3.00
C SER A 419 -4.45 3.71 -3.68
N ASP A 420 -3.30 3.80 -3.01
CA ASP A 420 -2.13 4.48 -3.53
C ASP A 420 -1.46 3.65 -4.65
N LEU A 421 -1.44 2.33 -4.52
CA LEU A 421 -0.89 1.43 -5.55
C LEU A 421 -1.77 1.39 -6.81
N VAL A 422 -3.09 1.27 -6.66
CA VAL A 422 -4.00 1.31 -7.82
C VAL A 422 -3.92 2.68 -8.52
N THR A 423 -3.86 3.79 -7.77
CA THR A 423 -3.64 5.12 -8.34
C THR A 423 -2.26 5.28 -9.02
N ALA A 424 -1.24 4.54 -8.55
CA ALA A 424 0.10 4.49 -9.16
C ALA A 424 0.22 3.53 -10.37
N GLY A 425 -0.89 2.96 -10.85
CA GLY A 425 -0.99 2.25 -12.12
C GLY A 425 -1.01 0.72 -12.05
N TRP A 426 -1.09 0.11 -10.87
CA TRP A 426 -1.40 -1.32 -10.78
C TRP A 426 -2.88 -1.59 -11.09
N LYS A 427 -3.17 -2.75 -11.69
CA LYS A 427 -4.57 -3.19 -11.85
C LYS A 427 -5.15 -3.56 -10.49
N ARG A 428 -6.44 -3.26 -10.28
CA ARG A 428 -7.14 -3.54 -9.01
C ARG A 428 -7.11 -5.03 -8.61
N ASP A 429 -7.13 -5.93 -9.60
CA ASP A 429 -7.16 -7.39 -9.41
C ASP A 429 -5.75 -7.99 -9.20
N ASP A 430 -4.71 -7.17 -9.38
CA ASP A 430 -3.30 -7.51 -9.14
C ASP A 430 -2.81 -7.01 -7.76
N VAL A 431 -3.64 -6.27 -7.00
CA VAL A 431 -3.33 -5.81 -5.64
C VAL A 431 -4.43 -6.28 -4.67
N ALA A 432 -4.11 -7.22 -3.79
CA ALA A 432 -5.06 -7.82 -2.87
C ALA A 432 -4.79 -7.49 -1.40
N TRP A 433 -5.85 -7.18 -0.65
CA TRP A 433 -5.78 -7.12 0.81
C TRP A 433 -5.47 -8.50 1.39
N PHE A 434 -4.54 -8.58 2.35
CA PHE A 434 -3.99 -9.85 2.81
C PHE A 434 -5.04 -10.88 3.26
N TYR A 435 -6.01 -10.46 4.07
CA TYR A 435 -7.06 -11.36 4.58
C TYR A 435 -8.12 -11.73 3.53
N LYS A 436 -8.21 -10.99 2.41
CA LYS A 436 -9.19 -11.26 1.35
C LYS A 436 -8.87 -12.52 0.56
N LEU A 437 -7.60 -12.95 0.53
CA LEU A 437 -7.20 -14.25 -0.03
C LEU A 437 -7.89 -15.43 0.68
N ASP A 438 -8.09 -15.34 1.99
CA ASP A 438 -8.74 -16.40 2.79
C ASP A 438 -10.26 -16.19 2.95
N THR A 439 -10.76 -14.96 2.84
CA THR A 439 -12.16 -14.61 3.21
C THR A 439 -13.10 -14.22 2.07
N ASP A 440 -12.61 -13.93 0.85
CA ASP A 440 -13.46 -13.46 -0.26
C ASP A 440 -13.43 -14.44 -1.46
N PRO A 441 -14.54 -15.14 -1.75
CA PRO A 441 -14.62 -16.09 -2.85
C PRO A 441 -14.31 -15.50 -4.23
N ALA A 442 -14.54 -14.20 -4.44
CA ALA A 442 -14.19 -13.54 -5.70
C ALA A 442 -12.67 -13.40 -5.86
N VAL A 443 -11.97 -13.06 -4.77
CA VAL A 443 -10.50 -13.04 -4.75
C VAL A 443 -9.93 -14.45 -4.88
N GLN A 444 -10.54 -15.45 -4.27
CA GLN A 444 -10.13 -16.85 -4.44
C GLN A 444 -10.30 -17.36 -5.88
N ALA A 445 -11.40 -17.00 -6.55
CA ALA A 445 -11.63 -17.36 -7.94
C ALA A 445 -10.60 -16.75 -8.92
N LEU A 446 -10.05 -15.57 -8.58
CA LEU A 446 -8.96 -14.92 -9.34
C LEU A 446 -7.57 -15.54 -9.08
N ASN A 447 -7.44 -16.44 -8.10
CA ASN A 447 -6.16 -16.98 -7.62
C ASN A 447 -6.25 -18.50 -7.38
N PRO A 448 -6.32 -19.33 -8.43
CA PRO A 448 -6.53 -20.77 -8.32
C PRO A 448 -5.40 -21.54 -7.59
N HIS A 449 -4.18 -20.99 -7.52
CA HIS A 449 -3.06 -21.53 -6.73
C HIS A 449 -2.86 -20.76 -5.41
N GLY A 450 -3.78 -19.84 -5.08
CA GLY A 450 -3.80 -19.07 -3.84
C GLY A 450 -2.70 -18.03 -3.77
N TRP A 451 -2.00 -17.94 -2.63
CA TRP A 451 -0.87 -17.02 -2.45
C TRP A 451 0.27 -17.18 -3.45
N ARG A 452 0.37 -18.33 -4.13
CA ARG A 452 1.41 -18.59 -5.15
C ARG A 452 1.18 -17.87 -6.47
N ASP A 453 -0.02 -17.32 -6.69
CA ASP A 453 -0.32 -16.46 -7.84
C ASP A 453 0.11 -14.99 -7.62
N TYR A 454 0.80 -14.69 -6.50
CA TYR A 454 1.32 -13.36 -6.16
C TYR A 454 2.84 -13.34 -6.08
N ASP A 455 3.45 -12.20 -6.43
CA ASP A 455 4.91 -12.00 -6.47
C ASP A 455 5.47 -11.37 -5.18
N TYR A 456 4.66 -10.58 -4.45
CA TYR A 456 5.10 -9.86 -3.25
C TYR A 456 4.07 -9.90 -2.13
N ILE A 457 4.55 -9.82 -0.89
CA ILE A 457 3.74 -9.53 0.30
C ILE A 457 4.39 -8.42 1.14
N VAL A 458 3.62 -7.36 1.45
CA VAL A 458 4.05 -6.26 2.33
C VAL A 458 3.57 -6.58 3.75
N ALA A 459 4.47 -7.13 4.57
CA ALA A 459 4.17 -7.60 5.90
C ALA A 459 4.23 -6.45 6.93
N THR A 460 3.07 -5.86 7.19
CA THR A 460 2.80 -4.87 8.24
C THR A 460 2.63 -5.55 9.60
N ASP A 461 2.35 -4.80 10.67
CA ASP A 461 2.07 -5.40 11.97
C ASP A 461 0.79 -6.24 11.96
N ALA A 462 -0.25 -5.80 11.23
CA ALA A 462 -1.45 -6.59 10.98
C ALA A 462 -1.10 -7.89 10.26
N VAL A 463 -0.42 -7.84 9.11
CA VAL A 463 -0.04 -9.04 8.35
C VAL A 463 0.78 -10.04 9.18
N ARG A 464 1.65 -9.56 10.08
CA ARG A 464 2.47 -10.42 10.97
C ARG A 464 1.72 -10.98 12.18
N GLN A 465 0.70 -10.31 12.71
CA GLN A 465 -0.07 -10.78 13.87
C GLN A 465 -1.14 -11.81 13.50
N PHE A 466 -1.61 -11.81 12.24
CA PHE A 466 -2.74 -12.64 11.79
C PHE A 466 -2.43 -13.99 11.07
N PRO A 467 -1.18 -14.43 10.78
CA PRO A 467 -0.98 -15.59 9.90
C PRO A 467 -1.52 -16.90 10.49
N ALA A 468 -1.59 -17.05 11.82
CA ALA A 468 -2.10 -18.28 12.44
C ALA A 468 -3.58 -18.58 12.13
N SER A 469 -4.36 -17.60 11.66
CA SER A 469 -5.79 -17.74 11.33
C SER A 469 -6.08 -17.71 9.83
N PHE A 470 -5.07 -17.45 8.98
CA PHE A 470 -5.24 -17.25 7.54
C PHE A 470 -4.19 -18.06 6.79
N ALA A 471 -4.63 -19.16 6.17
CA ALA A 471 -3.75 -20.18 5.59
C ALA A 471 -3.00 -19.65 4.36
N GLN A 472 -3.63 -18.81 3.53
CA GLN A 472 -2.96 -18.18 2.39
C GLN A 472 -1.91 -17.18 2.86
N VAL A 473 -2.25 -16.33 3.84
CA VAL A 473 -1.31 -15.35 4.43
C VAL A 473 -0.13 -16.05 5.10
N HIS A 474 -0.35 -17.12 5.85
CA HIS A 474 0.73 -17.92 6.45
C HIS A 474 1.63 -18.55 5.40
N GLY A 475 1.03 -19.09 4.32
CA GLY A 475 1.76 -19.63 3.18
C GLY A 475 2.63 -18.57 2.51
N ALA A 476 2.08 -17.38 2.24
CA ALA A 476 2.82 -16.25 1.68
C ALA A 476 3.99 -15.81 2.58
N MET A 477 3.78 -15.71 3.90
CA MET A 477 4.82 -15.31 4.85
C MET A 477 5.96 -16.34 4.94
N THR A 478 5.64 -17.64 4.89
CA THR A 478 6.62 -18.73 4.97
C THR A 478 7.32 -18.98 3.64
N GLY A 479 6.62 -18.83 2.52
CA GLY A 479 7.12 -18.98 1.15
C GLY A 479 7.66 -17.69 0.50
N SER A 480 8.05 -16.71 1.31
CA SER A 480 8.63 -15.45 0.85
C SER A 480 9.91 -15.08 1.60
N GLN A 481 10.81 -14.38 0.91
CA GLN A 481 12.03 -13.82 1.49
C GLN A 481 11.92 -12.30 1.63
N VAL A 482 12.37 -11.73 2.75
CA VAL A 482 12.43 -10.27 2.94
C VAL A 482 13.36 -9.64 1.90
N VAL A 483 12.94 -8.59 1.22
CA VAL A 483 13.77 -7.81 0.28
C VAL A 483 14.06 -6.40 0.80
N ALA A 484 13.18 -5.82 1.62
CA ALA A 484 13.45 -4.57 2.34
C ALA A 484 12.76 -4.56 3.71
N THR A 485 13.42 -3.96 4.70
CA THR A 485 12.92 -3.80 6.08
C THR A 485 12.95 -2.34 6.49
N PHE A 486 11.84 -1.82 7.02
CA PHE A 486 11.70 -0.47 7.55
C PHE A 486 11.20 -0.52 9.00
N GLY A 487 11.69 0.37 9.86
CA GLY A 487 11.31 0.40 11.28
C GLY A 487 11.75 -0.84 12.09
N THR A 488 11.31 -0.90 13.34
CA THR A 488 11.66 -1.96 14.31
C THR A 488 10.46 -2.31 15.20
N GLY A 489 10.53 -3.45 15.91
CA GLY A 489 9.45 -3.89 16.81
C GLY A 489 8.10 -4.05 16.10
N ALA A 490 7.03 -3.58 16.72
CA ALA A 490 5.69 -3.55 16.14
C ALA A 490 5.60 -2.62 14.91
N ALA A 491 6.29 -1.47 14.93
CA ALA A 491 6.32 -0.52 13.81
C ALA A 491 7.15 -1.00 12.61
N ARG A 492 7.73 -2.21 12.66
CA ARG A 492 8.45 -2.80 11.52
C ARG A 492 7.51 -3.00 10.33
N VAL A 493 8.03 -2.88 9.12
CA VAL A 493 7.37 -3.22 7.86
C VAL A 493 8.39 -3.94 6.99
N GLU A 494 8.04 -5.13 6.52
CA GLU A 494 8.89 -5.92 5.63
C GLU A 494 8.23 -6.00 4.26
N VAL A 495 8.94 -5.58 3.20
CA VAL A 495 8.54 -5.97 1.85
C VAL A 495 9.21 -7.30 1.57
N ARG A 496 8.43 -8.31 1.19
CA ARG A 496 8.89 -9.68 0.98
C ARG A 496 8.52 -10.12 -0.44
N ARG A 497 9.46 -10.77 -1.13
CA ARG A 497 9.22 -11.39 -2.44
C ARG A 497 8.80 -12.83 -2.23
N ILE A 498 7.65 -13.20 -2.79
CA ILE A 498 7.16 -14.58 -2.86
C ILE A 498 8.00 -15.28 -3.93
N ASP A 499 8.64 -16.37 -3.57
CA ASP A 499 9.40 -17.19 -4.51
C ASP A 499 9.37 -18.65 -4.04
N PRO A 500 8.58 -19.53 -4.70
CA PRO A 500 8.43 -20.92 -4.27
C PRO A 500 9.70 -21.76 -4.45
N ASN A 501 10.72 -21.25 -5.16
CA ASN A 501 11.94 -21.96 -5.51
C ASN A 501 13.22 -21.32 -4.94
N ALA A 502 13.13 -20.18 -4.24
CA ALA A 502 14.30 -19.45 -3.78
C ALA A 502 15.05 -20.16 -2.64
N ALA A 503 16.07 -20.92 -3.02
CA ALA A 503 17.22 -21.17 -2.16
C ALA A 503 17.77 -19.84 -1.61
N ALA A 504 18.44 -19.91 -0.45
CA ALA A 504 19.25 -18.79 0.02
C ALA A 504 20.30 -18.41 -1.03
N PRO A 505 20.76 -17.14 -1.09
CA PRO A 505 21.82 -16.72 -2.00
C PRO A 505 23.16 -17.38 -1.60
N ALA A 506 23.36 -18.61 -2.05
CA ALA A 506 24.51 -19.46 -1.73
C ALA A 506 25.85 -18.84 -2.18
N ASP A 507 25.79 -17.92 -3.16
CA ASP A 507 26.91 -17.28 -3.85
C ASP A 507 27.68 -16.24 -2.99
N GLU A 508 27.65 -16.26 -1.65
CA GLU A 508 28.36 -15.26 -0.83
C GLU A 508 29.89 -15.40 -0.85
N PRO A 509 30.47 -16.59 -0.68
CA PRO A 509 31.91 -16.82 -0.88
C PRO A 509 32.40 -16.44 -2.28
N GLU A 510 31.58 -16.69 -3.30
CA GLU A 510 31.81 -16.37 -4.71
C GLU A 510 31.86 -14.86 -4.93
N ARG A 511 30.87 -14.13 -4.38
CA ARG A 511 30.82 -12.66 -4.43
C ARG A 511 32.02 -12.03 -3.71
N ALA A 512 32.42 -12.56 -2.56
CA ALA A 512 33.60 -12.07 -1.83
C ALA A 512 34.89 -12.31 -2.62
N THR A 513 35.04 -13.47 -3.26
CA THR A 513 36.22 -13.84 -4.05
C THR A 513 36.38 -12.97 -5.29
N ILE A 514 35.29 -12.78 -6.06
CA ILE A 514 35.28 -11.90 -7.24
C ILE A 514 35.43 -10.43 -6.83
N GLY A 515 34.74 -10.02 -5.77
CA GLY A 515 34.81 -8.67 -5.24
C GLY A 515 36.22 -8.28 -4.78
N ALA A 516 36.95 -9.19 -4.12
CA ALA A 516 38.36 -8.95 -3.76
C ALA A 516 39.24 -8.72 -5.00
N ALA A 517 39.09 -9.54 -6.05
CA ALA A 517 39.84 -9.39 -7.29
C ALA A 517 39.53 -8.07 -8.03
N LEU A 518 38.27 -7.64 -8.03
CA LEU A 518 37.87 -6.33 -8.57
C LEU A 518 38.39 -5.17 -7.71
N ALA A 519 38.33 -5.28 -6.39
CA ALA A 519 38.82 -4.25 -5.48
C ALA A 519 40.33 -4.00 -5.66
N ASP A 520 41.12 -5.07 -5.76
CA ASP A 520 42.57 -4.97 -5.93
C ASP A 520 42.96 -4.36 -7.30
N ARG A 521 42.13 -4.53 -8.34
CA ARG A 521 42.31 -3.82 -9.61
C ARG A 521 41.85 -2.37 -9.58
N LEU A 522 40.70 -2.09 -8.99
CA LEU A 522 40.15 -0.73 -8.97
C LEU A 522 41.14 0.19 -8.24
N GLY A 523 41.65 -0.23 -7.08
CA GLY A 523 42.67 0.51 -6.34
C GLY A 523 42.25 1.96 -6.12
N GLU A 524 43.03 2.91 -6.63
CA GLU A 524 42.75 4.36 -6.53
C GLU A 524 41.54 4.83 -7.37
N ASN A 525 40.99 4.00 -8.25
CA ASN A 525 39.81 4.32 -9.08
C ASN A 525 38.46 4.08 -8.36
N ALA A 526 38.48 3.70 -7.08
CA ALA A 526 37.29 3.59 -6.24
C ALA A 526 37.57 4.04 -4.81
N GLU A 527 36.54 4.52 -4.10
CA GLU A 527 36.69 4.87 -2.68
C GLU A 527 36.89 3.62 -1.80
N GLN A 528 37.58 3.76 -0.67
CA GLN A 528 37.86 2.64 0.25
C GLN A 528 36.59 1.91 0.69
N THR A 529 35.49 2.64 0.88
CA THR A 529 34.14 2.10 1.17
C THR A 529 33.64 1.13 0.09
N VAL A 530 33.87 1.43 -1.19
CA VAL A 530 33.56 0.56 -2.32
C VAL A 530 34.43 -0.69 -2.30
N LEU A 531 35.73 -0.53 -2.06
CA LEU A 531 36.69 -1.64 -1.97
C LEU A 531 36.34 -2.61 -0.82
N ASP A 532 35.92 -2.09 0.32
CA ASP A 532 35.52 -2.88 1.49
C ASP A 532 34.20 -3.63 1.26
N LEU A 533 33.20 -2.99 0.63
CA LEU A 533 31.93 -3.63 0.25
C LEU A 533 32.14 -4.80 -0.72
N LEU A 534 33.00 -4.59 -1.73
CA LEU A 534 33.39 -5.62 -2.70
C LEU A 534 34.07 -6.81 -2.01
N ARG A 535 35.12 -6.57 -1.20
CA ARG A 535 35.83 -7.61 -0.44
C ARG A 535 34.92 -8.36 0.54
N GLY A 536 33.91 -7.69 1.09
CA GLY A 536 32.93 -8.28 2.02
C GLY A 536 31.87 -9.19 1.38
N GLY A 537 31.85 -9.38 0.05
CA GLY A 537 30.83 -10.22 -0.61
C GLY A 537 29.40 -9.65 -0.58
N THR A 538 29.27 -8.38 -0.18
CA THR A 538 27.99 -7.67 0.00
C THR A 538 27.45 -7.04 -1.27
N VAL A 539 28.05 -7.30 -2.43
CA VAL A 539 27.71 -6.69 -3.72
C VAL A 539 26.99 -7.68 -4.62
N ASP A 540 25.97 -7.22 -5.36
CA ASP A 540 25.13 -8.07 -6.21
C ASP A 540 25.94 -8.72 -7.34
N ALA A 541 25.66 -9.99 -7.62
CA ALA A 541 26.32 -10.79 -8.64
C ALA A 541 26.37 -10.11 -10.02
N ARG A 542 25.32 -9.35 -10.37
CA ARG A 542 25.19 -8.64 -11.65
C ARG A 542 26.04 -7.37 -11.68
N VAL A 543 26.17 -6.68 -10.54
CA VAL A 543 27.09 -5.55 -10.41
C VAL A 543 28.53 -6.04 -10.60
N LEU A 544 28.92 -7.12 -9.92
CA LEU A 544 30.25 -7.71 -10.08
C LEU A 544 30.52 -8.12 -11.53
N ALA A 545 29.61 -8.88 -12.15
CA ALA A 545 29.83 -9.39 -13.50
C ALA A 545 29.86 -8.29 -14.58
N THR A 546 28.96 -7.31 -14.51
CA THR A 546 28.92 -6.20 -15.47
C THR A 546 30.06 -5.22 -15.27
N LEU A 547 30.57 -5.07 -14.04
CA LEU A 547 31.79 -4.30 -13.73
C LEU A 547 33.04 -4.99 -14.29
N SER A 548 33.14 -6.33 -14.20
CA SER A 548 34.22 -7.10 -14.82
C SER A 548 34.27 -6.92 -16.34
N ASP A 549 33.16 -7.08 -17.08
CA ASP A 549 33.17 -6.91 -18.55
C ASP A 549 33.43 -5.44 -18.95
N VAL A 550 32.76 -4.46 -18.34
CA VAL A 550 32.94 -3.06 -18.75
C VAL A 550 34.38 -2.55 -18.52
N ALA A 551 35.04 -3.00 -17.45
CA ALA A 551 36.43 -2.68 -17.10
C ALA A 551 37.48 -3.24 -18.09
N THR A 552 37.07 -4.07 -19.06
CA THR A 552 37.93 -4.48 -20.19
C THR A 552 37.89 -3.51 -21.37
N THR A 553 36.94 -2.57 -21.42
CA THR A 553 36.78 -1.58 -22.51
C THR A 553 36.86 -0.13 -22.07
N GLU A 554 36.41 0.19 -20.85
CA GLU A 554 36.37 1.55 -20.33
C GLU A 554 37.23 1.66 -19.06
N GLU A 555 37.85 2.83 -18.89
CA GLU A 555 38.37 3.27 -17.60
C GLU A 555 37.18 3.58 -16.68
N VAL A 556 36.90 2.67 -15.75
CA VAL A 556 35.82 2.81 -14.76
C VAL A 556 36.33 3.44 -13.47
N LEU A 557 35.75 4.58 -13.14
CA LEU A 557 35.86 5.24 -11.84
C LEU A 557 34.55 4.96 -11.08
N VAL A 558 34.61 4.20 -9.98
CA VAL A 558 33.43 3.84 -9.18
C VAL A 558 33.39 4.76 -7.97
N ALA A 559 32.43 5.69 -7.97
CA ALA A 559 32.27 6.65 -6.87
C ALA A 559 31.68 5.99 -5.63
N ASP A 560 30.66 5.15 -5.82
CA ASP A 560 29.91 4.52 -4.74
C ASP A 560 29.20 3.24 -5.23
N LEU A 561 28.78 2.41 -4.29
CA LEU A 561 27.82 1.32 -4.46
C LEU A 561 26.60 1.64 -3.57
N PRO A 562 25.69 2.53 -4.02
CA PRO A 562 24.73 3.16 -3.12
C PRO A 562 23.75 2.18 -2.47
N GLN A 563 23.24 2.58 -1.31
CA GLN A 563 22.17 1.86 -0.62
C GLN A 563 20.80 2.19 -1.25
N VAL A 564 20.04 1.15 -1.59
CA VAL A 564 18.57 1.27 -1.70
C VAL A 564 17.99 1.22 -0.27
N PRO A 565 17.23 2.24 0.18
CA PRO A 565 16.71 2.28 1.55
C PRO A 565 15.95 1.02 1.96
N GLY A 566 16.29 0.48 3.13
CA GLY A 566 15.65 -0.70 3.73
C GLY A 566 16.28 -2.05 3.35
N GLU A 567 17.09 -2.14 2.30
CA GLU A 567 17.62 -3.42 1.81
C GLU A 567 18.72 -4.02 2.72
N ASP A 568 19.58 -3.19 3.32
CA ASP A 568 20.61 -3.61 4.29
C ASP A 568 20.00 -4.21 5.55
N ALA A 569 18.89 -3.63 6.02
CA ALA A 569 18.12 -4.15 7.16
C ALA A 569 17.38 -5.46 6.81
N ALA A 570 17.36 -5.86 5.54
CA ALA A 570 16.95 -7.17 5.05
C ALA A 570 18.15 -8.07 4.66
N GLY A 571 19.39 -7.64 4.88
CA GLY A 571 20.61 -8.38 4.53
C GLY A 571 20.82 -8.57 3.02
N ARG A 572 20.29 -7.67 2.19
CA ARG A 572 20.39 -7.78 0.73
C ARG A 572 21.67 -7.13 0.18
N PRO A 573 22.25 -7.67 -0.90
CA PRO A 573 23.48 -7.14 -1.47
C PRO A 573 23.27 -5.83 -2.26
N ARG A 574 24.32 -5.01 -2.36
CA ARG A 574 24.36 -3.76 -3.14
C ARG A 574 24.07 -4.03 -4.61
N ARG A 575 22.86 -3.65 -5.05
CA ARG A 575 22.39 -3.74 -6.45
C ARG A 575 22.47 -2.44 -7.24
N GLN A 576 23.15 -1.43 -6.70
CA GLN A 576 23.41 -0.14 -7.36
C GLN A 576 24.90 0.11 -7.53
N ILE A 577 25.28 0.81 -8.60
CA ILE A 577 26.64 1.29 -8.85
C ILE A 577 26.62 2.69 -9.45
N GLN A 578 27.41 3.59 -8.86
CA GLN A 578 27.59 4.97 -9.31
C GLN A 578 28.96 5.14 -9.95
N PHE A 579 28.99 5.47 -11.24
CA PHE A 579 30.21 5.77 -11.99
C PHE A 579 30.48 7.27 -12.05
N THR A 580 31.73 7.68 -11.86
CA THR A 580 32.20 9.04 -12.20
C THR A 580 32.55 9.10 -13.68
N ALA A 581 31.59 9.53 -14.51
CA ALA A 581 31.77 9.65 -15.96
C ALA A 581 30.96 10.82 -16.53
N THR A 582 31.53 11.56 -17.49
CA THR A 582 30.86 12.67 -18.17
C THR A 582 31.00 12.57 -19.69
N GLY A 583 30.21 13.35 -20.43
CA GLY A 583 30.27 13.43 -21.89
C GLY A 583 30.18 12.07 -22.59
N ALA A 584 31.08 11.81 -23.53
CA ALA A 584 31.10 10.58 -24.32
C ALA A 584 31.29 9.30 -23.48
N ARG A 585 32.01 9.36 -22.34
CA ARG A 585 32.19 8.19 -21.46
C ARG A 585 30.87 7.80 -20.78
N ALA A 586 30.13 8.80 -20.28
CA ALA A 586 28.79 8.58 -19.73
C ALA A 586 27.84 7.99 -20.79
N ALA A 587 27.86 8.50 -22.02
CA ALA A 587 27.04 7.98 -23.11
C ALA A 587 27.34 6.51 -23.44
N ARG A 588 28.61 6.09 -23.45
CA ARG A 588 29.00 4.68 -23.69
C ARG A 588 28.61 3.76 -22.53
N LEU A 589 28.78 4.19 -21.28
CA LEU A 589 28.28 3.43 -20.12
C LEU A 589 26.76 3.26 -20.18
N VAL A 590 26.01 4.33 -20.48
CA VAL A 590 24.55 4.28 -20.64
C VAL A 590 24.14 3.31 -21.76
N ALA A 591 24.82 3.34 -22.90
CA ALA A 591 24.57 2.42 -24.01
C ALA A 591 24.88 0.95 -23.65
N TYR A 592 26.00 0.71 -22.95
CA TYR A 592 26.38 -0.62 -22.47
C TYR A 592 25.36 -1.20 -21.48
N PHE A 593 24.95 -0.43 -20.46
CA PHE A 593 23.99 -0.93 -19.47
C PHE A 593 22.58 -1.10 -20.06
N ARG A 594 22.15 -0.25 -21.00
CA ARG A 594 20.87 -0.42 -21.70
C ARG A 594 20.86 -1.57 -22.72
N ALA A 595 22.02 -2.08 -23.11
CA ALA A 595 22.14 -3.25 -23.98
C ALA A 595 22.12 -4.59 -23.22
N GLN A 596 22.16 -4.58 -21.88
CA GLN A 596 22.08 -5.80 -21.08
C GLN A 596 20.66 -6.38 -21.11
N GLN A 597 20.56 -7.70 -21.11
CA GLN A 597 19.29 -8.44 -21.23
C GLN A 597 19.14 -9.54 -20.16
N GLY A 598 17.93 -10.08 -20.04
CA GLY A 598 17.60 -11.17 -19.12
C GLY A 598 18.02 -10.85 -17.67
N ALA A 599 18.78 -11.75 -17.06
CA ALA A 599 19.28 -11.59 -15.69
C ALA A 599 20.07 -10.29 -15.45
N PHE A 600 20.76 -9.76 -16.46
CA PHE A 600 21.61 -8.57 -16.34
C PHE A 600 20.92 -7.29 -16.80
N ALA A 601 19.64 -7.32 -17.20
CA ALA A 601 18.90 -6.11 -17.52
C ALA A 601 18.78 -5.18 -16.29
N PRO A 602 19.25 -3.92 -16.35
CA PRO A 602 19.06 -2.98 -15.25
C PRO A 602 17.61 -2.50 -15.17
N GLN A 603 17.14 -2.28 -13.95
CA GLN A 603 15.87 -1.62 -13.65
C GLN A 603 15.90 -0.15 -14.07
N ALA A 604 17.03 0.53 -13.86
CA ALA A 604 17.22 1.93 -14.22
C ALA A 604 18.67 2.24 -14.58
N VAL A 605 18.86 3.15 -15.55
CA VAL A 605 20.15 3.71 -15.97
C VAL A 605 20.00 5.22 -16.12
N THR A 606 20.48 5.96 -15.13
CA THR A 606 20.29 7.40 -14.98
C THR A 606 21.62 8.13 -15.10
N ALA A 607 21.75 9.01 -16.09
CA ALA A 607 22.89 9.91 -16.23
C ALA A 607 22.56 11.28 -15.62
N GLY A 608 23.51 11.85 -14.88
CA GLY A 608 23.39 13.15 -14.22
C GLY A 608 24.74 13.85 -14.04
N PRO A 609 24.78 15.01 -13.36
CA PRO A 609 26.01 15.80 -13.18
C PRO A 609 27.12 15.07 -12.40
N SER A 610 26.74 14.15 -11.51
CA SER A 610 27.63 13.27 -10.73
C SER A 610 28.05 11.99 -11.47
N GLY A 611 27.58 11.78 -12.70
CA GLY A 611 27.92 10.65 -13.55
C GLY A 611 26.76 9.72 -13.84
N VAL A 612 26.98 8.39 -13.83
CA VAL A 612 25.98 7.39 -14.23
C VAL A 612 25.63 6.47 -13.07
N LEU A 613 24.36 6.49 -12.64
CA LEU A 613 23.78 5.54 -11.69
C LEU A 613 23.13 4.38 -12.44
N VAL A 614 23.48 3.16 -12.08
CA VAL A 614 22.82 1.93 -12.55
C VAL A 614 22.17 1.25 -11.36
N THR A 615 20.93 0.78 -11.53
CA THR A 615 20.19 -0.03 -10.54
C THR A 615 19.74 -1.32 -11.20
N PHE A 616 20.10 -2.48 -10.63
CA PHE A 616 19.57 -3.79 -11.04
C PHE A 616 18.29 -4.12 -10.25
N PRO A 617 17.33 -4.90 -10.79
CA PRO A 617 16.08 -5.24 -10.10
C PRO A 617 16.29 -5.91 -8.72
N PRO A 618 15.35 -5.79 -7.75
CA PRO A 618 15.50 -6.39 -6.42
C PRO A 618 15.50 -7.92 -6.45
N ALA A 619 14.92 -8.52 -7.48
CA ALA A 619 15.05 -9.94 -7.77
C ALA A 619 16.41 -10.22 -8.43
N ALA A 620 17.29 -10.93 -7.73
CA ALA A 620 18.54 -11.48 -8.27
C ALA A 620 18.37 -12.99 -8.52
N PRO A 621 18.62 -13.51 -9.73
CA PRO A 621 18.74 -14.95 -9.96
C PRO A 621 19.92 -15.54 -9.15
N SER A 622 19.72 -16.73 -8.59
CA SER A 622 20.77 -17.47 -7.88
C SER A 622 21.72 -18.18 -8.85
N GLY A 623 22.95 -18.45 -8.41
CA GLY A 623 23.93 -19.22 -9.16
C GLY A 623 24.54 -18.51 -10.37
N LEU A 624 24.28 -17.21 -10.57
CA LEU A 624 24.90 -16.40 -11.65
C LEU A 624 26.43 -16.42 -11.58
N LEU A 625 26.99 -16.64 -10.38
CA LEU A 625 28.42 -16.77 -10.12
C LEU A 625 28.82 -18.17 -9.66
N ALA A 626 27.95 -19.19 -9.70
CA ALA A 626 28.29 -20.52 -9.18
C ALA A 626 29.49 -21.17 -9.91
N ALA A 627 29.64 -20.89 -11.21
CA ALA A 627 30.84 -21.31 -11.95
C ALA A 627 32.12 -20.61 -11.45
N ALA A 628 32.02 -19.44 -10.83
CA ALA A 628 33.14 -18.64 -10.34
C ALA A 628 33.76 -19.12 -9.01
N ALA A 629 33.14 -20.08 -8.33
CA ALA A 629 33.56 -20.54 -7.00
C ALA A 629 34.94 -21.20 -6.93
N LYS A 630 35.46 -21.66 -8.08
CA LYS A 630 36.70 -22.44 -8.15
C LYS A 630 37.89 -21.50 -8.41
N PRO A 631 38.84 -21.34 -7.47
CA PRO A 631 40.02 -20.52 -7.71
C PRO A 631 40.81 -21.08 -8.90
N PRO A 632 41.46 -20.21 -9.72
CA PRO A 632 42.24 -20.65 -10.87
C PRO A 632 43.40 -21.53 -10.40
N ALA A 633 43.30 -22.84 -10.63
CA ALA A 633 44.40 -23.75 -10.37
C ALA A 633 45.58 -23.39 -11.31
N PRO A 634 46.81 -23.27 -10.81
CA PRO A 634 47.96 -22.99 -11.67
C PRO A 634 48.17 -24.14 -12.65
N GLY A 635 48.14 -23.84 -13.95
CA GLY A 635 48.20 -24.85 -14.99
C GLY A 635 48.25 -24.29 -16.40
N ARG A 636 48.11 -25.18 -17.39
CA ARG A 636 48.09 -24.79 -18.81
C ARG A 636 46.81 -24.02 -19.14
N PRO A 637 46.83 -23.10 -20.12
CA PRO A 637 45.62 -22.46 -20.63
C PRO A 637 44.55 -23.47 -21.05
N ALA A 638 43.29 -23.05 -21.04
CA ALA A 638 42.18 -23.84 -21.58
C ALA A 638 42.05 -23.63 -23.11
N ALA A 639 41.39 -24.57 -23.79
CA ALA A 639 41.05 -24.45 -25.20
C ALA A 639 39.53 -24.22 -25.35
N LEU A 640 39.12 -23.15 -26.04
CA LEU A 640 37.72 -22.82 -26.27
C LEU A 640 37.42 -22.69 -27.76
N ARG A 641 36.38 -23.36 -28.24
CA ARG A 641 35.74 -23.03 -29.53
C ARG A 641 34.32 -22.49 -29.31
N VAL A 642 33.83 -21.72 -30.28
CA VAL A 642 32.50 -21.10 -30.25
C VAL A 642 31.72 -21.50 -31.51
N LEU A 643 30.46 -21.87 -31.34
CA LEU A 643 29.49 -22.13 -32.41
C LEU A 643 28.38 -21.08 -32.34
N ASP A 644 28.07 -20.41 -33.45
CA ASP A 644 26.85 -19.62 -33.56
C ASP A 644 25.69 -20.53 -33.99
N LEU A 645 24.71 -20.68 -33.10
CA LEU A 645 23.50 -21.47 -33.30
C LEU A 645 22.24 -20.59 -33.20
N VAL A 646 22.40 -19.26 -33.27
CA VAL A 646 21.33 -18.25 -33.34
C VAL A 646 20.88 -18.09 -34.81
N PRO A 647 19.67 -18.53 -35.21
CA PRO A 647 19.25 -18.43 -36.60
C PRO A 647 19.05 -16.98 -37.03
N GLY A 648 19.73 -16.56 -38.11
CA GLY A 648 19.61 -15.21 -38.66
C GLY A 648 20.35 -14.11 -37.88
N SER A 649 21.27 -14.47 -36.99
CA SER A 649 22.20 -13.52 -36.38
C SER A 649 23.03 -12.77 -37.43
N ALA A 650 23.33 -11.50 -37.15
CA ALA A 650 24.50 -10.85 -37.73
C ALA A 650 25.76 -11.42 -37.05
N PRO A 651 26.94 -11.42 -37.70
CA PRO A 651 28.17 -11.94 -37.13
C PRO A 651 28.42 -11.45 -35.70
N LEU A 652 28.63 -12.40 -34.79
CA LEU A 652 28.79 -12.16 -33.36
C LEU A 652 30.27 -12.11 -32.96
N ARG A 653 30.53 -11.52 -31.79
CA ARG A 653 31.77 -11.69 -31.04
C ARG A 653 31.47 -12.15 -29.62
N VAL A 654 32.30 -13.06 -29.14
CA VAL A 654 32.39 -13.47 -27.74
C VAL A 654 33.52 -12.72 -27.07
N ARG A 655 33.24 -12.12 -25.91
CA ARG A 655 34.22 -11.55 -24.99
C ARG A 655 34.32 -12.45 -23.77
N LEU A 656 35.54 -12.65 -23.31
CA LEU A 656 35.82 -13.17 -21.99
C LEU A 656 36.50 -12.03 -21.21
N ALA A 657 35.93 -11.66 -20.08
CA ALA A 657 36.58 -10.78 -19.13
C ALA A 657 36.89 -11.59 -17.87
N GLY A 658 38.15 -11.61 -17.43
CA GLY A 658 38.50 -12.24 -16.15
C GLY A 658 37.66 -11.66 -15.01
N VAL A 659 37.52 -12.38 -13.89
CA VAL A 659 36.78 -11.88 -12.72
C VAL A 659 37.38 -10.59 -12.15
N ASP A 660 38.69 -10.39 -12.32
CA ASP A 660 39.44 -9.16 -12.08
C ASP A 660 39.33 -8.12 -13.23
N GLY A 661 38.38 -8.27 -14.15
CA GLY A 661 38.24 -7.46 -15.35
C GLY A 661 39.41 -7.55 -16.34
N THR A 662 40.28 -8.57 -16.30
CA THR A 662 41.34 -8.74 -17.31
C THR A 662 40.77 -8.98 -18.71
N ALA A 663 41.27 -8.23 -19.69
CA ALA A 663 40.80 -8.30 -21.06
C ALA A 663 41.40 -9.50 -21.78
N VAL A 664 40.57 -10.49 -22.10
CA VAL A 664 40.90 -11.54 -23.07
C VAL A 664 40.48 -11.05 -24.46
N ALA A 665 41.32 -11.25 -25.48
CA ALA A 665 40.98 -10.76 -26.82
C ALA A 665 39.69 -11.41 -27.35
N PRO A 666 38.82 -10.64 -28.02
CA PRO A 666 37.51 -11.14 -28.45
C PRO A 666 37.63 -12.26 -29.49
N ILE A 667 36.77 -13.26 -29.36
CA ILE A 667 36.62 -14.36 -30.31
C ILE A 667 35.54 -13.94 -31.31
N ALA A 668 35.92 -13.68 -32.56
CA ALA A 668 34.95 -13.56 -33.64
C ALA A 668 34.27 -14.91 -33.88
N VAL A 669 32.95 -14.90 -34.02
CA VAL A 669 32.13 -16.09 -34.29
C VAL A 669 31.72 -16.09 -35.76
N GLY A 670 31.72 -17.27 -36.37
CA GLY A 670 31.24 -17.46 -37.74
C GLY A 670 29.71 -17.31 -37.86
N PRO A 671 29.16 -17.43 -39.08
CA PRO A 671 27.72 -17.39 -39.32
C PRO A 671 27.01 -18.60 -38.68
N TYR A 672 25.68 -18.52 -38.57
CA TYR A 672 24.82 -19.60 -38.08
C TYR A 672 25.19 -20.98 -38.67
N GLY A 673 25.48 -21.93 -37.77
CA GLY A 673 25.89 -23.29 -38.08
C GLY A 673 27.38 -23.50 -38.32
N ASP A 674 28.21 -22.44 -38.29
CA ASP A 674 29.66 -22.56 -38.38
C ASP A 674 30.29 -23.12 -37.10
N VAL A 675 31.38 -23.86 -37.28
CA VAL A 675 32.06 -24.61 -36.22
C VAL A 675 33.44 -23.99 -36.00
N GLY A 676 33.50 -23.07 -35.05
CA GLY A 676 34.73 -22.35 -34.74
C GLY A 676 35.92 -23.25 -34.39
N THR A 677 37.11 -22.79 -34.74
CA THR A 677 38.38 -23.41 -34.31
C THR A 677 38.68 -23.15 -32.83
N TYR A 678 39.33 -24.10 -32.16
CA TYR A 678 39.79 -23.90 -30.78
C TYR A 678 40.84 -22.78 -30.68
N ARG A 679 40.64 -21.88 -29.72
CA ARG A 679 41.54 -20.80 -29.33
C ARG A 679 42.04 -21.02 -27.91
N THR A 680 43.29 -20.62 -27.66
CA THR A 680 43.87 -20.64 -26.32
C THR A 680 43.31 -19.49 -25.50
N VAL A 681 42.64 -19.80 -24.40
CA VAL A 681 42.06 -18.83 -23.46
C VAL A 681 42.64 -19.02 -22.06
N PRO A 682 42.73 -17.98 -21.22
CA PRO A 682 43.12 -18.13 -19.83
C PRO A 682 42.23 -19.16 -19.11
N ALA A 683 42.87 -20.04 -18.33
CA ALA A 683 42.16 -20.91 -17.40
C ALA A 683 41.78 -20.13 -16.14
N GLY A 684 40.75 -20.57 -15.44
CA GLY A 684 40.12 -19.85 -14.33
C GLY A 684 38.74 -19.33 -14.70
N VAL A 685 38.33 -18.25 -14.02
CA VAL A 685 36.96 -17.73 -14.11
C VAL A 685 36.91 -16.49 -15.00
N ALA A 686 35.93 -16.47 -15.90
CA ALA A 686 35.60 -15.30 -16.71
C ALA A 686 34.08 -15.02 -16.73
N THR A 687 33.73 -13.77 -16.96
CA THR A 687 32.38 -13.38 -17.40
C THR A 687 32.32 -13.46 -18.93
N LEU A 688 31.17 -13.89 -19.44
CA LEU A 688 30.94 -14.13 -20.87
C LEU A 688 30.04 -13.04 -21.46
N GLY A 689 30.63 -12.12 -22.22
CA GLY A 689 29.92 -11.10 -22.99
C GLY A 689 29.68 -11.53 -24.43
N VAL A 690 28.50 -11.25 -24.98
CA VAL A 690 28.17 -11.49 -26.40
C VAL A 690 27.60 -10.23 -27.02
N GLY A 691 27.95 -9.95 -28.28
CA GLY A 691 27.36 -8.85 -29.04
C GLY A 691 27.80 -8.83 -30.50
N PRO A 692 27.46 -7.78 -31.27
CA PRO A 692 27.83 -7.66 -32.67
C PRO A 692 29.35 -7.64 -32.86
N GLN A 693 29.83 -8.13 -34.01
CA GLN A 693 31.25 -8.17 -34.35
C GLN A 693 31.92 -6.78 -34.37
N ASP A 694 31.16 -5.71 -34.56
CA ASP A 694 31.64 -4.32 -34.44
C ASP A 694 32.27 -4.06 -33.06
N PRO A 695 33.57 -3.68 -33.00
CA PRO A 695 34.24 -3.33 -31.76
C PRO A 695 33.55 -2.25 -30.92
N ALA A 696 32.85 -1.30 -31.56
CA ALA A 696 32.18 -0.17 -30.92
C ALA A 696 30.76 -0.50 -30.37
N ALA A 697 30.15 -1.59 -30.84
CA ALA A 697 28.83 -2.01 -30.37
C ALA A 697 28.90 -2.63 -28.96
N PRO A 698 27.95 -2.33 -28.05
CA PRO A 698 27.96 -2.89 -26.71
C PRO A 698 27.74 -4.40 -26.70
N THR A 699 28.29 -5.08 -25.68
CA THR A 699 28.05 -6.50 -25.39
C THR A 699 27.09 -6.65 -24.23
N SER A 700 26.20 -7.66 -24.29
CA SER A 700 25.43 -8.13 -23.14
C SER A 700 26.22 -9.22 -22.43
N VAL A 701 26.35 -9.12 -21.10
CA VAL A 701 26.79 -10.22 -20.25
C VAL A 701 25.71 -11.31 -20.30
N THR A 702 26.15 -12.57 -20.36
CA THR A 702 25.25 -13.74 -20.48
C THR A 702 25.35 -14.68 -19.27
N GLN A 703 26.56 -14.93 -18.74
CA GLN A 703 26.83 -15.77 -17.57
C GLN A 703 28.28 -15.59 -17.09
N ALA A 704 28.61 -16.10 -15.90
CA ALA A 704 29.98 -16.43 -15.52
C ALA A 704 30.32 -17.89 -15.92
N VAL A 705 31.58 -18.15 -16.23
CA VAL A 705 32.10 -19.47 -16.61
C VAL A 705 33.41 -19.78 -15.90
N ALA A 706 33.66 -21.06 -15.58
CA ALA A 706 34.97 -21.56 -15.20
C ALA A 706 35.55 -22.45 -16.29
N LEU A 707 36.84 -22.28 -16.54
CA LEU A 707 37.63 -23.00 -17.52
C LEU A 707 38.77 -23.72 -16.78
N ASP A 708 38.67 -25.05 -16.66
CA ASP A 708 39.70 -25.84 -15.98
C ASP A 708 41.02 -25.84 -16.78
N PRO A 709 42.20 -25.76 -16.10
CA PRO A 709 43.48 -25.71 -16.78
C PRO A 709 43.75 -26.93 -17.67
N GLY A 710 44.05 -26.68 -18.94
CA GLY A 710 44.32 -27.73 -19.93
C GLY A 710 43.10 -28.55 -20.36
N ALA A 711 41.87 -28.15 -19.99
CA ALA A 711 40.64 -28.72 -20.54
C ALA A 711 40.24 -28.06 -21.87
N ALA A 712 39.38 -28.73 -22.64
CA ALA A 712 38.77 -28.22 -23.85
C ALA A 712 37.27 -27.99 -23.63
N TYR A 713 36.74 -26.92 -24.21
CA TYR A 713 35.34 -26.53 -24.10
C TYR A 713 34.76 -26.09 -25.43
N THR A 714 33.46 -26.36 -25.57
CA THR A 714 32.62 -25.85 -26.64
C THR A 714 31.59 -24.90 -26.05
N LEU A 715 31.62 -23.64 -26.47
CA LEU A 715 30.57 -22.67 -26.21
C LEU A 715 29.59 -22.64 -27.38
N MET A 716 28.32 -22.86 -27.10
CA MET A 716 27.23 -22.86 -28.07
C MET A 716 26.34 -21.64 -27.81
N LEU A 717 26.11 -20.81 -28.82
CA LEU A 717 25.29 -19.59 -28.71
C LEU A 717 23.90 -19.83 -29.30
N PHE A 718 22.86 -19.78 -28.48
CA PHE A 718 21.47 -19.99 -28.89
C PHE A 718 20.64 -18.72 -28.77
N ALA A 719 19.57 -18.61 -29.57
CA ALA A 719 18.53 -17.60 -29.39
C ALA A 719 17.84 -17.82 -28.03
N GLY A 720 17.84 -16.81 -27.18
CA GLY A 720 17.04 -16.79 -25.96
C GLY A 720 15.55 -16.56 -26.27
N PRO A 721 14.64 -16.98 -25.37
CA PRO A 721 13.20 -16.73 -25.54
C PRO A 721 12.87 -15.24 -25.63
N ASP A 722 13.68 -14.39 -24.98
CA ASP A 722 13.53 -12.93 -24.95
C ASP A 722 14.17 -12.22 -26.17
N GLY A 723 14.59 -12.96 -27.19
CA GLY A 723 15.28 -12.43 -28.37
C GLY A 723 16.79 -12.13 -28.19
N GLY A 724 17.33 -12.34 -26.99
CA GLY A 724 18.76 -12.23 -26.70
C GLY A 724 19.60 -13.43 -27.13
N VAL A 725 20.89 -13.43 -26.80
CA VAL A 725 21.78 -14.59 -27.02
C VAL A 725 22.10 -15.27 -25.69
N ARG A 726 21.85 -16.58 -25.61
CA ARG A 726 22.21 -17.43 -24.47
C ARG A 726 23.40 -18.30 -24.84
N GLY A 727 24.49 -18.20 -24.07
CA GLY A 727 25.60 -19.14 -24.17
C GLY A 727 25.35 -20.43 -23.37
N GLN A 728 25.77 -21.57 -23.89
CA GLN A 728 25.92 -22.82 -23.13
C GLN A 728 27.33 -23.34 -23.30
N LEU A 729 28.10 -23.35 -22.21
CA LEU A 729 29.46 -23.90 -22.17
C LEU A 729 29.41 -25.37 -21.77
N VAL A 730 30.03 -26.24 -22.56
CA VAL A 730 30.10 -27.68 -22.28
C VAL A 730 31.55 -28.15 -22.36
N PRO A 731 32.07 -28.91 -21.37
CA PRO A 731 33.40 -29.51 -21.48
C PRO A 731 33.40 -30.58 -22.58
N ASP A 732 34.47 -30.62 -23.35
CA ASP A 732 34.74 -31.68 -24.31
C ASP A 732 35.59 -32.77 -23.63
N PRO A 733 35.29 -34.06 -23.81
CA PRO A 733 35.78 -35.11 -22.94
C PRO A 733 37.26 -35.43 -23.19
N ALA A 734 38.00 -35.60 -22.10
CA ALA A 734 39.29 -36.30 -22.16
C ALA A 734 39.07 -37.78 -22.54
N VAL A 735 40.02 -38.36 -23.28
CA VAL A 735 39.96 -39.69 -23.91
C VAL A 735 39.13 -40.71 -23.09
N PRO A 736 38.08 -41.32 -23.69
CA PRO A 736 37.39 -42.45 -23.06
C PRO A 736 38.35 -43.57 -22.67
N GLY A 737 38.03 -44.30 -21.59
CA GLY A 737 38.77 -45.48 -21.13
C GLY A 737 38.98 -46.53 -22.23
N PRO A 738 39.92 -47.48 -22.05
CA PRO A 738 40.34 -48.40 -23.10
C PRO A 738 39.19 -49.23 -23.71
N ASP A 739 38.09 -49.43 -22.98
CA ASP A 739 36.98 -50.30 -23.34
C ASP A 739 35.79 -49.59 -24.01
N ILE A 740 35.83 -48.26 -24.17
CA ILE A 740 34.68 -47.45 -24.65
C ILE A 740 34.59 -47.39 -26.19
N ARG A 741 33.36 -47.52 -26.70
CA ARG A 741 33.00 -47.46 -28.13
C ARG A 741 33.01 -46.01 -28.66
N GLY A 742 32.67 -45.80 -29.93
CA GLY A 742 32.53 -44.43 -30.45
C GLY A 742 31.38 -43.69 -29.74
N VAL A 743 31.56 -42.42 -29.39
CA VAL A 743 30.55 -41.64 -28.65
C VAL A 743 30.09 -40.40 -29.41
N VAL A 744 28.81 -40.07 -29.29
CA VAL A 744 28.20 -38.88 -29.88
C VAL A 744 27.48 -38.01 -28.86
N ARG A 745 27.65 -36.69 -28.97
CA ARG A 745 26.79 -35.67 -28.34
C ARG A 745 25.83 -35.13 -29.38
N LEU A 746 24.56 -34.93 -29.04
CA LEU A 746 23.58 -34.27 -29.90
C LEU A 746 23.39 -32.82 -29.44
N VAL A 747 23.32 -31.91 -30.41
CA VAL A 747 23.01 -30.49 -30.24
C VAL A 747 21.88 -30.15 -31.20
N ASP A 748 20.76 -29.63 -30.68
CA ASP A 748 19.66 -29.14 -31.52
C ASP A 748 19.64 -27.61 -31.57
N ALA A 749 19.80 -27.09 -32.79
CA ALA A 749 19.71 -25.70 -33.15
C ALA A 749 18.75 -25.46 -34.34
N ALA A 750 17.90 -26.43 -34.69
CA ALA A 750 16.94 -26.31 -35.79
C ALA A 750 15.62 -25.68 -35.30
N GLN A 751 15.60 -24.35 -35.15
CA GLN A 751 14.46 -23.60 -34.62
C GLN A 751 13.17 -23.78 -35.46
N LYS A 752 13.28 -24.12 -36.75
CA LYS A 752 12.13 -24.39 -37.63
C LYS A 752 11.65 -25.85 -37.59
N ALA A 753 12.25 -26.69 -36.74
CA ALA A 753 11.91 -28.11 -36.60
C ALA A 753 11.50 -28.47 -35.15
N PRO A 754 10.43 -27.85 -34.59
CA PRO A 754 9.98 -28.12 -33.22
C PRO A 754 9.60 -29.59 -32.99
N GLY A 755 9.83 -30.10 -31.79
CA GLY A 755 9.56 -31.51 -31.44
C GLY A 755 10.47 -32.48 -32.19
N LEU A 756 11.73 -32.10 -32.40
CA LEU A 756 12.66 -32.87 -33.22
C LEU A 756 12.91 -34.26 -32.61
N THR A 757 12.93 -35.29 -33.44
CA THR A 757 13.35 -36.64 -33.06
C THR A 757 14.50 -37.06 -33.96
N VAL A 758 15.63 -37.42 -33.34
CA VAL A 758 16.84 -37.89 -34.03
C VAL A 758 17.05 -39.36 -33.68
N ALA A 759 16.98 -40.25 -34.66
CA ALA A 759 17.16 -41.69 -34.48
C ALA A 759 18.40 -42.21 -35.19
N ALA A 760 19.12 -43.11 -34.53
CA ALA A 760 20.26 -43.84 -35.07
C ALA A 760 19.84 -45.25 -35.47
N GLY A 761 20.23 -45.67 -36.68
CA GLY A 761 19.79 -46.94 -37.28
C GLY A 761 19.93 -48.16 -36.36
N GLY A 762 18.83 -48.85 -36.10
CA GLY A 762 18.78 -50.06 -35.27
C GLY A 762 18.88 -49.86 -33.75
N ALA A 763 19.25 -48.66 -33.27
CA ALA A 763 19.49 -48.39 -31.84
C ALA A 763 18.35 -47.61 -31.15
N GLY A 764 17.39 -47.08 -31.90
CA GLY A 764 16.30 -46.24 -31.38
C GLY A 764 16.57 -44.73 -31.51
N PRO A 765 15.71 -43.88 -30.91
CA PRO A 765 15.95 -42.44 -30.88
C PRO A 765 17.14 -42.10 -29.97
N LEU A 766 18.13 -41.38 -30.51
CA LEU A 766 19.18 -40.72 -29.71
C LEU A 766 18.57 -39.66 -28.81
N ALA A 767 17.58 -38.93 -29.32
CA ALA A 767 16.67 -38.10 -28.55
C ALA A 767 15.32 -37.99 -29.29
N LYS A 768 14.25 -37.76 -28.54
CA LYS A 768 12.87 -37.75 -29.04
C LYS A 768 12.14 -36.52 -28.50
N ASP A 769 11.36 -35.88 -29.37
CA ASP A 769 10.51 -34.72 -29.06
C ASP A 769 11.26 -33.59 -28.35
N ILE A 770 12.45 -33.25 -28.89
CA ILE A 770 13.35 -32.26 -28.30
C ILE A 770 13.02 -30.85 -28.73
N ALA A 771 13.35 -29.90 -27.86
CA ALA A 771 13.26 -28.48 -28.11
C ALA A 771 14.62 -27.90 -28.52
N TYR A 772 14.57 -26.84 -29.32
CA TYR A 772 15.71 -25.99 -29.68
C TYR A 772 16.52 -25.59 -28.45
N GLY A 773 17.85 -25.66 -28.54
CA GLY A 773 18.76 -25.40 -27.42
C GLY A 773 19.09 -26.63 -26.57
N LEU A 774 18.63 -27.84 -26.93
CA LEU A 774 19.08 -29.06 -26.27
C LEU A 774 20.55 -29.35 -26.62
N VAL A 775 21.35 -29.59 -25.58
CA VAL A 775 22.68 -30.21 -25.69
C VAL A 775 22.72 -31.42 -24.77
N THR A 776 22.97 -32.61 -25.34
CA THR A 776 23.00 -33.85 -24.56
C THR A 776 24.37 -34.08 -23.91
N GLY A 777 24.43 -35.05 -22.99
CA GLY A 777 25.69 -35.75 -22.72
C GLY A 777 26.15 -36.59 -23.92
N TYR A 778 27.32 -37.21 -23.80
CA TYR A 778 27.81 -38.19 -24.78
C TYR A 778 27.13 -39.55 -24.58
N ALA A 779 26.61 -40.12 -25.66
CA ALA A 779 26.04 -41.46 -25.71
C ALA A 779 26.91 -42.39 -26.57
N GLU A 780 27.05 -43.66 -26.18
CA GLU A 780 27.76 -44.65 -26.99
C GLU A 780 26.96 -45.05 -28.24
N LEU A 781 27.65 -45.18 -29.35
CA LEU A 781 27.17 -45.79 -30.58
C LEU A 781 28.13 -46.88 -31.06
N VAL A 782 27.58 -47.87 -31.77
CA VAL A 782 28.39 -48.93 -32.37
C VAL A 782 29.26 -48.32 -33.49
N PRO A 783 30.59 -48.57 -33.51
CA PRO A 783 31.46 -48.11 -34.59
C PRO A 783 31.00 -48.61 -35.96
N GLY A 784 31.13 -47.76 -36.98
CA GLY A 784 30.63 -47.97 -38.33
C GLY A 784 29.98 -46.70 -38.90
N THR A 785 29.42 -46.80 -40.10
CA THR A 785 28.59 -45.74 -40.69
C THR A 785 27.15 -45.95 -40.27
N VAL A 786 26.70 -45.14 -39.30
CA VAL A 786 25.36 -45.18 -38.71
C VAL A 786 24.45 -44.20 -39.46
N PRO A 787 23.33 -44.65 -40.06
CA PRO A 787 22.35 -43.75 -40.65
C PRO A 787 21.56 -43.03 -39.55
N LEU A 788 21.36 -41.74 -39.75
CA LEU A 788 20.58 -40.85 -38.88
C LEU A 788 19.27 -40.49 -39.58
N THR A 789 18.16 -40.56 -38.86
CA THR A 789 16.84 -40.08 -39.32
C THR A 789 16.39 -38.94 -38.42
N LEU A 790 16.13 -37.78 -39.00
CA LEU A 790 15.64 -36.59 -38.31
C LEU A 790 14.18 -36.38 -38.70
N THR A 791 13.29 -36.22 -37.73
CA THR A 791 11.84 -36.08 -37.96
C THR A 791 11.26 -34.98 -37.06
N SER A 792 10.50 -34.06 -37.63
CA SER A 792 9.73 -33.02 -36.92
C SER A 792 8.44 -32.76 -37.71
N GLY A 793 7.28 -33.06 -37.11
CA GLY A 793 6.00 -33.00 -37.81
C GLY A 793 5.99 -33.80 -39.11
N THR A 794 5.78 -33.12 -40.25
CA THR A 794 5.85 -33.71 -41.61
C THR A 794 7.25 -33.68 -42.23
N LEU A 795 8.21 -32.94 -41.63
CA LEU A 795 9.57 -32.85 -42.11
C LEU A 795 10.34 -34.13 -41.72
N LYS A 796 10.95 -34.77 -42.72
CA LYS A 796 11.81 -35.93 -42.51
C LYS A 796 13.05 -35.85 -43.40
N THR A 797 14.22 -35.83 -42.78
CA THR A 797 15.52 -35.79 -43.46
C THR A 797 16.41 -36.95 -42.97
N ALA A 798 17.43 -37.27 -43.76
CA ALA A 798 18.39 -38.32 -43.45
C ALA A 798 19.80 -37.74 -43.42
N GLY A 799 20.64 -38.30 -42.55
CA GLY A 799 22.07 -38.03 -42.47
C GLY A 799 22.84 -39.30 -42.14
N THR A 800 24.15 -39.18 -41.94
CA THR A 800 25.02 -40.31 -41.56
C THR A 800 26.13 -39.82 -40.65
N VAL A 801 26.52 -40.64 -39.66
CA VAL A 801 27.75 -40.44 -38.89
C VAL A 801 28.62 -41.68 -39.01
N THR A 802 29.90 -41.50 -39.36
CA THR A 802 30.89 -42.59 -39.42
C THR A 802 31.78 -42.53 -38.18
N LEU A 803 31.68 -43.52 -37.31
CA LEU A 803 32.41 -43.62 -36.04
C LEU A 803 33.46 -44.72 -36.10
N LYS A 804 34.70 -44.41 -35.71
CA LYS A 804 35.73 -45.42 -35.37
C LYS A 804 35.67 -45.72 -33.87
N ASN A 805 36.38 -46.78 -33.44
CA ASN A 805 36.61 -47.01 -32.01
C ASN A 805 37.26 -45.79 -31.37
N ARG A 806 36.70 -45.33 -30.24
CA ARG A 806 37.17 -44.15 -29.47
C ARG A 806 37.05 -42.79 -30.20
N ASP A 807 36.33 -42.72 -31.32
CA ASP A 807 35.92 -41.43 -31.88
C ASP A 807 34.96 -40.73 -30.91
N VAL A 808 35.15 -39.42 -30.75
CA VAL A 808 34.23 -38.52 -30.04
C VAL A 808 33.72 -37.51 -31.06
N LYS A 809 32.40 -37.39 -31.23
CA LYS A 809 31.81 -36.45 -32.20
C LYS A 809 30.61 -35.70 -31.62
N THR A 810 30.39 -34.47 -32.09
CA THR A 810 29.16 -33.71 -31.84
C THR A 810 28.32 -33.66 -33.11
N LEU A 811 27.06 -34.07 -33.02
CA LEU A 811 26.05 -33.97 -34.06
C LEU A 811 25.31 -32.64 -33.86
N VAL A 812 25.60 -31.63 -34.67
CA VAL A 812 24.95 -30.32 -34.62
C VAL A 812 23.82 -30.30 -35.64
N VAL A 813 22.58 -30.15 -35.19
CA VAL A 813 21.41 -30.08 -36.06
C VAL A 813 21.00 -28.61 -36.26
N THR A 814 20.85 -28.17 -37.50
CA THR A 814 20.50 -26.78 -37.86
C THR A 814 19.36 -26.73 -38.89
N ASP A 815 18.78 -25.54 -39.09
CA ASP A 815 17.76 -25.28 -40.09
C ASP A 815 18.32 -25.41 -41.52
N GLY A 816 17.99 -26.52 -42.20
CA GLY A 816 18.30 -26.72 -43.61
C GLY A 816 17.15 -26.31 -44.55
N ALA A 817 17.47 -26.05 -45.81
CA ALA A 817 16.51 -25.61 -46.84
C ALA A 817 15.39 -26.63 -47.16
N LYS A 818 15.50 -27.88 -46.69
CA LYS A 818 14.52 -28.97 -46.90
C LYS A 818 14.04 -29.61 -45.59
N GLY A 819 14.27 -28.94 -44.45
CA GLY A 819 14.10 -29.51 -43.10
C GLY A 819 15.44 -29.58 -42.35
N PRO A 820 15.45 -30.14 -41.12
CA PRO A 820 16.63 -30.15 -40.26
C PRO A 820 17.82 -30.86 -40.91
N GLN A 821 19.01 -30.28 -40.81
CA GLN A 821 20.27 -30.80 -41.36
C GLN A 821 21.23 -31.11 -40.21
N VAL A 822 21.91 -32.26 -40.27
CA VAL A 822 22.97 -32.62 -39.31
C VAL A 822 24.36 -32.34 -39.89
N THR A 823 25.17 -31.59 -39.15
CA THR A 823 26.61 -31.42 -39.35
C THR A 823 27.35 -32.25 -38.31
N VAL A 824 28.27 -33.10 -38.75
CA VAL A 824 29.11 -33.93 -37.87
C VAL A 824 30.40 -33.17 -37.56
N VAL A 825 30.66 -32.94 -36.28
CA VAL A 825 31.84 -32.26 -35.76
C VAL A 825 32.73 -33.27 -35.05
N ASP A 826 34.01 -33.33 -35.42
CA ASP A 826 35.00 -34.10 -34.68
C ASP A 826 35.40 -33.37 -33.39
N ASP A 827 35.34 -34.07 -32.26
CA ASP A 827 35.75 -33.55 -30.95
C ASP A 827 37.14 -34.10 -30.58
N PRO A 828 38.08 -33.25 -30.14
CA PRO A 828 39.44 -33.67 -29.88
C PRO A 828 39.52 -34.44 -28.56
N THR A 829 40.05 -35.67 -28.60
CA THR A 829 40.18 -36.54 -27.41
C THR A 829 41.21 -36.07 -26.38
N ARG A 830 41.97 -35.01 -26.71
CA ARG A 830 42.88 -34.27 -25.83
C ARG A 830 42.78 -32.80 -26.20
N ALA A 831 42.91 -31.89 -25.22
CA ALA A 831 42.95 -30.45 -25.50
C ALA A 831 43.94 -30.13 -26.63
N PRO A 832 43.46 -29.55 -27.75
CA PRO A 832 44.26 -29.41 -28.96
C PRO A 832 45.34 -28.33 -28.78
N ALA A 833 46.36 -28.36 -29.64
CA ALA A 833 47.30 -27.26 -29.79
C ALA A 833 46.57 -26.06 -30.44
N ALA A 834 45.82 -25.33 -29.64
CA ALA A 834 45.06 -24.16 -30.05
C ALA A 834 46.00 -22.98 -30.37
N ALA A 835 45.61 -22.17 -31.36
CA ALA A 835 46.33 -20.93 -31.64
C ALA A 835 46.05 -19.92 -30.51
N PRO A 836 47.07 -19.16 -30.05
CA PRO A 836 46.85 -18.07 -29.12
C PRO A 836 45.89 -17.04 -29.73
N LEU A 837 45.10 -16.42 -28.87
CA LEU A 837 44.36 -15.23 -29.25
C LEU A 837 45.33 -14.10 -29.63
N ALA A 838 44.91 -13.24 -30.56
CA ALA A 838 45.69 -12.08 -30.95
C ALA A 838 45.97 -11.19 -29.72
N ALA A 839 47.20 -10.72 -29.57
CA ALA A 839 47.57 -9.89 -28.42
C ALA A 839 46.73 -8.60 -28.41
N THR A 840 45.85 -8.47 -27.42
CA THR A 840 45.16 -7.21 -27.14
C THR A 840 46.20 -6.19 -26.68
N PRO A 841 46.22 -4.96 -27.23
CA PRO A 841 46.95 -3.87 -26.59
C PRO A 841 46.43 -3.73 -25.16
N ALA A 842 47.33 -3.64 -24.18
CA ALA A 842 46.92 -3.39 -22.80
C ALA A 842 46.15 -2.07 -22.77
N ALA A 843 44.90 -2.10 -22.27
CA ALA A 843 44.16 -0.88 -21.96
C ALA A 843 45.03 -0.03 -21.03
N HIS A 844 45.15 1.26 -21.35
CA HIS A 844 46.22 2.12 -20.83
C HIS A 844 46.39 2.00 -19.30
N PRO A 845 47.63 1.84 -18.79
CA PRO A 845 47.96 2.18 -17.40
C PRO A 845 47.99 3.72 -17.27
N GLY A 846 46.84 4.33 -17.49
CA GLY A 846 46.65 5.78 -17.50
C GLY A 846 46.43 6.30 -16.10
N VAL A 847 47.52 6.63 -15.40
CA VAL A 847 47.42 7.43 -14.16
C VAL A 847 46.96 8.83 -14.53
N LEU A 848 45.65 9.06 -14.54
CA LEU A 848 45.09 10.40 -14.45
C LEU A 848 45.33 10.89 -13.02
N LYS A 849 46.14 11.94 -12.87
CA LYS A 849 46.25 12.65 -11.59
C LYS A 849 44.86 13.05 -11.11
N PRO A 850 44.55 12.92 -9.81
CA PRO A 850 43.27 13.36 -9.29
C PRO A 850 43.04 14.83 -9.65
N VAL A 851 41.94 15.10 -10.35
CA VAL A 851 41.45 16.48 -10.50
C VAL A 851 41.17 16.99 -9.10
N ALA A 852 41.83 18.08 -8.71
CA ALA A 852 41.77 18.59 -7.35
C ALA A 852 40.31 18.74 -6.89
N PRO A 853 39.97 18.32 -5.66
CA PRO A 853 38.59 18.32 -5.20
C PRO A 853 38.03 19.74 -5.25
N GLY A 854 37.04 19.95 -6.12
CA GLY A 854 36.33 21.20 -6.32
C GLY A 854 35.41 21.54 -5.15
N ALA A 855 36.02 21.78 -3.98
CA ALA A 855 35.42 21.87 -2.65
C ALA A 855 34.69 20.60 -2.19
N PRO A 856 34.71 20.28 -0.87
CA PRO A 856 33.84 19.24 -0.34
C PRO A 856 32.39 19.72 -0.41
N ALA A 857 31.58 19.11 -1.28
CA ALA A 857 30.12 19.13 -1.17
C ALA A 857 29.67 18.25 0.01
N ALA A 858 30.18 18.55 1.21
CA ALA A 858 29.79 17.92 2.46
C ALA A 858 28.39 18.38 2.90
N ALA A 859 27.37 18.03 2.12
CA ALA A 859 25.94 18.09 2.46
C ALA A 859 25.05 17.50 1.33
N ALA A 860 25.28 16.24 0.93
CA ALA A 860 24.27 15.43 0.23
C ALA A 860 23.91 14.14 0.99
N ALA A 861 24.53 13.90 2.14
CA ALA A 861 23.96 13.04 3.15
C ALA A 861 22.73 13.74 3.76
N LEU A 862 21.55 13.28 3.34
CA LEU A 862 20.37 13.20 4.19
C LEU A 862 20.03 14.45 5.02
N THR A 863 19.85 15.60 4.35
CA THR A 863 18.56 16.26 4.57
C THR A 863 17.48 15.31 4.05
N VAL A 864 17.03 14.39 4.91
CA VAL A 864 15.58 14.27 5.11
C VAL A 864 15.17 15.70 5.42
N ALA A 865 14.65 16.37 4.38
CA ALA A 865 14.08 17.67 4.54
C ALA A 865 13.10 17.56 5.72
N LYS A 866 13.04 18.62 6.54
CA LYS A 866 11.86 18.88 7.36
C LYS A 866 10.64 18.49 6.54
N ALA A 867 9.96 17.41 6.92
CA ALA A 867 8.77 16.94 6.23
C ALA A 867 7.55 17.83 6.58
N GLY A 868 7.77 19.15 6.57
CA GLY A 868 6.91 19.99 5.78
C GLY A 868 6.98 19.51 4.33
N TYR A 869 6.24 18.43 4.05
CA TYR A 869 5.50 18.34 2.81
C TYR A 869 4.97 19.75 2.52
N PRO A 870 5.20 20.35 1.34
CA PRO A 870 4.30 21.40 0.93
C PRO A 870 2.90 20.79 1.08
N LEU A 871 2.03 21.41 1.88
CA LEU A 871 0.62 21.07 1.91
C LEU A 871 0.19 21.02 0.45
N GLY A 872 -0.05 19.81 -0.07
CA GLY A 872 -0.31 19.61 -1.49
C GLY A 872 -1.42 20.55 -1.91
N ASN A 873 -1.36 21.09 -3.15
CA ASN A 873 -2.05 22.32 -3.58
C ASN A 873 -3.60 22.33 -3.47
N ALA A 874 -4.22 21.33 -2.85
CA ALA A 874 -5.51 21.46 -2.20
C ALA A 874 -5.53 22.68 -1.25
N PRO A 875 -6.48 23.61 -1.39
CA PRO A 875 -6.42 24.89 -0.72
C PRO A 875 -6.97 24.78 0.70
N LEU A 876 -6.25 24.08 1.59
CA LEU A 876 -6.60 23.93 3.01
C LEU A 876 -6.85 25.29 3.68
N GLY A 877 -6.07 26.31 3.30
CA GLY A 877 -6.35 27.70 3.67
C GLY A 877 -7.77 28.12 3.26
N VAL A 878 -8.13 28.04 1.97
CA VAL A 878 -9.43 28.49 1.46
C VAL A 878 -10.59 27.64 1.98
N LEU A 879 -10.41 26.34 2.21
CA LEU A 879 -11.45 25.46 2.76
C LEU A 879 -11.66 25.67 4.27
N VAL A 880 -10.59 25.81 5.06
CA VAL A 880 -10.71 26.19 6.49
C VAL A 880 -11.28 27.60 6.60
N TRP A 881 -10.81 28.57 5.80
CA TRP A 881 -11.41 29.90 5.73
C TRP A 881 -12.85 29.87 5.22
N GLY A 882 -13.22 28.96 4.33
CA GLY A 882 -14.58 28.77 3.82
C GLY A 882 -15.53 28.19 4.87
N VAL A 883 -15.08 27.22 5.67
CA VAL A 883 -15.81 26.69 6.83
C VAL A 883 -15.93 27.76 7.92
N LEU A 884 -14.85 28.49 8.22
CA LEU A 884 -14.87 29.63 9.14
C LEU A 884 -15.81 30.74 8.64
N ALA A 885 -15.81 31.06 7.34
CA ALA A 885 -16.70 32.04 6.72
C ALA A 885 -18.16 31.58 6.67
N THR A 886 -18.41 30.28 6.52
CA THR A 886 -19.77 29.71 6.55
C THR A 886 -20.31 29.68 7.98
N ALA A 887 -19.49 29.29 8.96
CA ALA A 887 -19.79 29.39 10.38
C ALA A 887 -20.03 30.86 10.80
N LEU A 888 -19.18 31.79 10.32
CA LEU A 888 -19.33 33.22 10.52
C LEU A 888 -20.62 33.74 9.87
N GLY A 889 -20.93 33.34 8.63
CA GLY A 889 -22.17 33.67 7.93
C GLY A 889 -23.42 33.16 8.67
N PHE A 890 -23.38 31.94 9.21
CA PHE A 890 -24.44 31.37 10.05
C PHE A 890 -24.60 32.14 11.39
N LEU A 891 -23.49 32.52 12.02
CA LEU A 891 -23.46 33.33 13.25
C LEU A 891 -23.94 34.78 13.02
N LEU A 892 -23.65 35.35 11.84
CA LEU A 892 -23.99 36.72 11.45
C LEU A 892 -25.38 36.86 10.81
N ARG A 893 -26.00 35.78 10.29
CA ARG A 893 -27.29 35.83 9.58
C ARG A 893 -28.34 36.65 10.35
N ARG A 894 -28.86 37.72 9.74
CA ARG A 894 -29.87 38.59 10.36
C ARG A 894 -31.20 37.85 10.53
N ARG A 895 -31.97 38.24 11.56
CA ARG A 895 -33.39 37.91 11.69
C ARG A 895 -34.17 39.00 10.96
N GLY A 896 -35.01 38.59 10.02
CA GLY A 896 -36.01 39.39 9.34
C GLY A 896 -36.73 38.45 8.39
N GLY A 897 -38.06 38.39 8.46
CA GLY A 897 -38.82 37.81 7.36
C GLY A 897 -39.00 38.90 6.33
N ASP A 898 -38.72 38.58 5.08
CA ASP A 898 -39.57 38.89 3.93
C ASP A 898 -39.13 38.00 2.77
N ALA A 899 -40.09 37.51 2.00
CA ALA A 899 -39.81 36.77 0.78
C ALA A 899 -39.55 37.78 -0.35
N ALA A 900 -38.29 38.19 -0.51
CA ALA A 900 -37.83 38.95 -1.67
C ALA A 900 -37.09 38.01 -2.63
N ALA A 901 -37.38 38.15 -3.93
CA ALA A 901 -36.94 37.22 -4.97
C ALA A 901 -35.41 37.16 -5.13
N VAL A 902 -34.92 36.00 -5.56
CA VAL A 902 -33.56 35.86 -6.10
C VAL A 902 -33.55 36.53 -7.47
N ALA A 903 -33.11 37.79 -7.52
CA ALA A 903 -32.82 38.48 -8.76
C ALA A 903 -31.46 38.02 -9.30
N ALA A 904 -31.41 37.68 -10.59
CA ALA A 904 -30.17 37.40 -11.31
C ALA A 904 -29.30 38.68 -11.44
N PRO A 905 -27.97 38.57 -11.59
CA PRO A 905 -27.12 39.73 -11.84
C PRO A 905 -27.44 40.35 -13.21
N ALA A 906 -27.74 41.65 -13.21
CA ALA A 906 -27.94 42.44 -14.43
C ALA A 906 -26.60 43.01 -14.97
N PRO A 907 -26.51 43.40 -16.26
CA PRO A 907 -25.24 43.55 -16.97
C PRO A 907 -24.60 44.95 -16.87
N ILE A 908 -23.37 45.04 -17.39
CA ILE A 908 -22.60 46.27 -17.60
C ILE A 908 -23.27 47.13 -18.70
N PRO A 909 -23.36 48.47 -18.55
CA PRO A 909 -24.06 49.32 -19.51
C PRO A 909 -23.17 49.88 -20.63
N PHE A 910 -23.71 49.89 -21.85
CA PHE A 910 -23.50 50.89 -22.90
C PHE A 910 -24.90 51.10 -23.53
N ALA A 911 -25.55 52.22 -23.25
CA ALA A 911 -25.49 53.47 -24.04
C ALA A 911 -26.44 53.40 -25.25
N ASP A 912 -27.62 54.02 -25.07
CA ASP A 912 -28.53 54.75 -25.99
C ASP A 912 -28.78 54.18 -27.42
N ASP A 913 -29.99 54.19 -28.00
CA ASP A 913 -31.04 55.22 -27.89
C ASP A 913 -32.46 54.70 -28.31
N GLU A 914 -33.47 55.58 -28.17
CA GLU A 914 -34.81 55.61 -28.81
C GLU A 914 -35.79 54.39 -28.80
N THR A 915 -36.76 54.48 -27.86
CA THR A 915 -38.23 54.39 -28.04
C THR A 915 -38.90 53.68 -29.26
N VAL A 916 -39.88 52.79 -29.01
CA VAL A 916 -41.35 53.00 -29.26
C VAL A 916 -42.19 51.68 -29.16
N HIS A 917 -43.26 51.76 -28.37
CA HIS A 917 -44.52 50.98 -28.25
C HIS A 917 -44.85 49.65 -29.00
N LEU A 918 -45.43 48.73 -28.19
CA LEU A 918 -46.65 47.90 -28.42
C LEU A 918 -46.79 47.02 -29.69
N ASN A 919 -46.85 45.68 -29.53
CA ASN A 919 -48.11 44.94 -29.27
C ASN A 919 -47.96 43.40 -29.13
N ARG A 920 -48.98 42.73 -28.55
CA ARG A 920 -49.27 41.27 -28.65
C ARG A 920 -49.97 40.98 -30.03
N PRO A 921 -50.32 39.74 -30.49
CA PRO A 921 -50.44 38.44 -29.78
C PRO A 921 -50.10 37.10 -30.53
N LYS A 922 -49.76 36.04 -29.77
CA LYS A 922 -50.39 34.67 -29.67
C LYS A 922 -50.61 33.73 -30.91
N VAL A 923 -50.66 32.41 -30.60
CA VAL A 923 -51.15 31.20 -31.36
C VAL A 923 -50.27 30.72 -32.55
N THR A 924 -49.92 29.45 -32.83
CA THR A 924 -50.57 28.11 -32.68
C THR A 924 -49.54 26.96 -32.90
N MET A 925 -49.86 25.72 -32.51
CA MET A 925 -49.02 24.50 -32.70
C MET A 925 -49.00 23.95 -34.15
N GLY A 926 -47.94 23.20 -34.49
CA GLY A 926 -47.85 22.39 -35.72
C GLY A 926 -46.94 21.15 -35.61
N ARG A 927 -47.57 19.97 -35.47
CA ARG A 927 -47.12 18.56 -35.72
C ARG A 927 -45.63 18.16 -35.68
N VAL A 928 -45.38 17.08 -34.93
CA VAL A 928 -44.27 16.12 -35.12
C VAL A 928 -44.80 14.82 -35.72
N PRO A 929 -44.07 14.17 -36.65
CA PRO A 929 -44.02 12.71 -36.79
C PRO A 929 -42.70 12.13 -36.25
N ARG A 930 -42.77 10.90 -35.74
CA ARG A 930 -41.67 10.18 -35.05
C ARG A 930 -41.01 9.11 -35.97
N PRO A 931 -39.97 8.36 -35.53
CA PRO A 931 -38.85 7.95 -36.39
C PRO A 931 -38.94 6.51 -36.90
N VAL A 932 -37.97 6.12 -37.74
CA VAL A 932 -37.52 4.73 -37.90
C VAL A 932 -35.99 4.67 -37.79
N VAL A 933 -35.51 3.54 -37.26
CA VAL A 933 -34.13 3.26 -36.84
C VAL A 933 -33.47 2.30 -37.83
N THR A 934 -32.16 2.44 -38.05
CA THR A 934 -31.26 1.31 -38.34
C THR A 934 -30.03 1.39 -37.43
N THR A 935 -29.59 0.24 -36.94
CA THR A 935 -28.56 0.08 -35.90
C THR A 935 -27.18 -0.22 -36.53
N PRO A 936 -26.13 -0.70 -35.83
CA PRO A 936 -24.76 -0.24 -36.11
C PRO A 936 -23.97 -1.25 -36.95
N ASP A 937 -22.74 -0.89 -37.31
CA ASP A 937 -21.67 -1.88 -37.48
C ASP A 937 -20.36 -1.32 -36.88
N PRO A 938 -19.51 -2.14 -36.24
CA PRO A 938 -18.33 -1.67 -35.54
C PRO A 938 -17.05 -1.91 -36.35
N ASP A 939 -16.36 -0.84 -36.72
CA ASP A 939 -14.92 -0.91 -36.93
C ASP A 939 -14.29 0.43 -36.56
N GLY A 940 -13.42 0.40 -35.56
CA GLY A 940 -12.74 1.60 -35.07
C GLY A 940 -11.46 1.86 -35.85
N THR A 941 -11.38 3.00 -36.53
CA THR A 941 -10.10 3.68 -36.82
C THR A 941 -10.34 5.13 -37.27
N ALA A 942 -9.31 5.97 -37.10
CA ALA A 942 -9.24 7.37 -37.52
C ALA A 942 -10.19 8.39 -36.85
N LEU A 943 -9.72 8.97 -35.73
CA LEU A 943 -9.70 10.44 -35.60
C LEU A 943 -8.54 10.90 -34.71
N VAL A 944 -7.33 10.88 -35.28
CA VAL A 944 -6.18 11.65 -34.77
C VAL A 944 -5.98 12.81 -35.73
N GLU A 945 -6.47 13.98 -35.34
CA GLU A 945 -6.06 15.34 -35.79
C GLU A 945 -7.12 16.34 -35.29
N ASP A 946 -6.86 17.00 -34.14
CA ASP A 946 -7.11 18.44 -33.88
C ASP A 946 -6.89 18.87 -32.40
N ILE A 947 -5.99 18.19 -31.65
CA ILE A 947 -5.70 18.58 -30.25
C ILE A 947 -4.74 19.78 -30.16
N ASP A 948 -3.89 20.00 -31.17
CA ASP A 948 -2.90 21.08 -31.13
C ASP A 948 -3.45 22.44 -31.56
N ALA A 949 -4.52 22.48 -32.36
CA ALA A 949 -5.27 23.71 -32.65
C ALA A 949 -5.90 24.33 -31.37
N LEU A 950 -6.38 23.49 -30.45
CA LEU A 950 -6.94 23.92 -29.17
C LEU A 950 -5.88 24.41 -28.16
N ARG A 951 -4.65 23.88 -28.22
CA ARG A 951 -3.54 24.35 -27.37
C ARG A 951 -3.00 25.71 -27.81
N ALA A 952 -2.95 25.98 -29.12
CA ALA A 952 -2.51 27.27 -29.64
C ALA A 952 -3.40 28.44 -29.20
N ALA A 953 -4.73 28.22 -29.13
CA ALA A 953 -5.69 29.25 -28.71
C ALA A 953 -5.60 29.62 -27.22
N ALA A 954 -5.20 28.69 -26.35
CA ALA A 954 -5.11 28.92 -24.90
C ALA A 954 -3.84 29.69 -24.48
N ALA A 955 -2.79 29.72 -25.31
CA ALA A 955 -1.52 30.36 -25.00
C ALA A 955 -1.50 31.88 -25.25
N ALA A 956 -2.47 32.43 -25.99
CA ALA A 956 -2.48 33.82 -26.45
C ALA A 956 -3.18 34.83 -25.49
N ALA A 957 -3.76 34.38 -24.38
CA ALA A 957 -4.60 35.21 -23.50
C ALA A 957 -3.88 35.78 -22.26
N THR A 958 -2.57 35.57 -22.12
CA THR A 958 -1.84 35.84 -20.85
C THR A 958 -0.58 36.67 -21.03
N ALA A 959 -0.62 37.71 -21.88
CA ALA A 959 0.44 38.70 -21.99
C ALA A 959 -0.12 40.09 -22.35
N GLU A 960 -0.18 40.99 -21.36
CA GLU A 960 0.22 42.42 -21.43
C GLU A 960 -0.39 43.26 -20.29
N ARG A 961 0.46 43.68 -19.34
CA ARG A 961 0.59 45.07 -18.86
C ARG A 961 1.75 45.19 -17.86
N THR A 962 2.61 46.17 -18.08
CA THR A 962 3.95 46.27 -17.49
C THR A 962 4.23 47.70 -16.99
N THR A 963 5.27 47.88 -16.16
CA THR A 963 6.10 49.11 -15.93
C THR A 963 5.96 49.97 -14.63
N VAL A 964 6.88 49.74 -13.68
CA VAL A 964 8.06 50.58 -13.26
C VAL A 964 7.88 52.01 -12.62
N ILE A 965 8.20 52.11 -11.30
CA ILE A 965 9.20 52.98 -10.57
C ILE A 965 9.27 54.51 -10.88
N PRO A 966 9.23 55.47 -9.88
CA PRO A 966 10.41 55.84 -9.06
C PRO A 966 10.20 56.43 -7.62
N ALA A 967 11.31 56.74 -6.93
CA ALA A 967 11.41 57.22 -5.54
C ALA A 967 12.07 58.62 -5.40
N PRO A 968 12.04 59.26 -4.21
CA PRO A 968 13.01 60.31 -3.83
C PRO A 968 13.72 60.11 -2.45
N ARG A 969 14.64 61.03 -2.09
CA ARG A 969 15.70 60.89 -1.05
C ARG A 969 15.65 61.89 0.13
N ARG A 970 16.19 61.43 1.28
CA ARG A 970 17.05 62.10 2.32
C ARG A 970 16.59 63.34 3.14
N THR A 971 16.69 63.20 4.48
CA THR A 971 17.74 63.73 5.42
C THR A 971 17.76 62.82 6.69
N GLY A 972 18.57 62.93 7.76
CA GLY A 972 19.67 63.85 8.15
C GLY A 972 20.76 63.19 9.05
N ARG A 973 21.12 63.77 10.22
CA ARG A 973 22.20 63.33 11.18
C ARG A 973 22.09 64.12 12.52
N PRO A 974 22.92 63.96 13.60
CA PRO A 974 23.83 62.86 14.06
C PRO A 974 23.90 62.57 15.61
N ALA A 975 24.82 61.67 16.05
CA ALA A 975 25.59 61.61 17.33
C ALA A 975 24.93 61.02 18.63
N ALA A 976 25.62 60.38 19.61
CA ALA A 976 26.92 59.64 19.70
C ALA A 976 26.96 58.75 21.03
N PRO A 977 28.09 58.31 21.67
CA PRO A 977 28.34 56.88 21.94
C PRO A 977 28.59 56.46 23.42
N HIS A 978 28.77 55.15 23.73
CA HIS A 978 29.43 54.65 24.96
C HIS A 978 29.98 53.19 24.84
N PRO A 979 30.84 52.67 25.77
CA PRO A 979 32.18 52.17 25.36
C PRO A 979 32.48 50.66 25.65
N VAL A 980 33.77 50.33 25.89
CA VAL A 980 34.44 49.05 25.56
C VAL A 980 35.23 48.44 26.73
N ARG A 981 34.99 47.13 27.03
CA ARG A 981 35.91 46.10 27.65
C ARG A 981 36.43 46.35 29.10
N PRO A 982 37.01 45.37 29.85
CA PRO A 982 37.92 44.28 29.41
C PRO A 982 37.78 42.87 30.05
N VAL A 983 38.88 42.11 30.00
CA VAL A 983 39.06 40.63 29.97
C VAL A 983 39.65 40.07 31.28
N SER A 984 39.40 38.79 31.62
CA SER A 984 40.32 37.96 32.41
C SER A 984 40.16 36.43 32.15
N ARG A 985 41.28 35.69 32.14
CA ARG A 985 41.39 34.20 32.16
C ARG A 985 41.46 33.72 33.63
N PRO A 986 41.20 32.43 33.97
CA PRO A 986 42.29 31.43 34.15
C PRO A 986 41.90 29.93 33.86
N VAL A 987 42.77 29.06 33.30
CA VAL A 987 43.74 28.07 33.90
C VAL A 987 43.14 26.71 34.34
N GLU A 988 43.77 25.60 33.89
CA GLU A 988 43.55 24.18 34.30
C GLU A 988 44.18 23.82 35.65
N PRO A 989 43.68 22.75 36.33
CA PRO A 989 44.65 21.77 36.83
C PRO A 989 44.21 20.27 36.85
N SER A 990 45.18 19.41 36.52
CA SER A 990 45.50 18.07 37.06
C SER A 990 44.44 16.97 37.23
N VAL A 991 44.77 15.80 36.66
CA VAL A 991 44.11 14.50 36.83
C VAL A 991 44.42 13.84 38.19
N SER A 992 43.41 13.26 38.83
CA SER A 992 43.59 12.15 39.79
C SER A 992 42.41 11.15 39.67
N ARG A 993 42.72 9.85 39.69
CA ARG A 993 41.72 8.75 39.57
C ARG A 993 41.18 8.37 40.95
N PRO A 994 39.88 8.09 41.05
CA PRO A 994 39.40 7.06 41.98
C PRO A 994 38.46 6.02 41.32
N VAL A 995 38.85 4.75 41.52
CA VAL A 995 38.03 3.55 41.73
C VAL A 995 36.64 3.45 41.07
N VAL A 996 36.49 2.48 40.16
CA VAL A 996 35.20 1.99 39.67
C VAL A 996 34.51 1.14 40.74
N SER A 997 33.30 1.52 41.13
CA SER A 997 32.30 0.62 41.71
C SER A 997 31.02 0.68 40.88
N GLN A 998 30.52 -0.48 40.46
CA GLN A 998 29.37 -0.56 39.53
C GLN A 998 28.07 -0.17 40.25
N PRO A 999 27.33 0.85 39.77
CA PRO A 999 25.94 1.02 40.17
C PRO A 999 25.07 0.05 39.37
N ALA A 1000 24.38 -0.86 40.07
CA ALA A 1000 23.41 -1.76 39.47
C ALA A 1000 22.19 -0.96 38.98
N VAL A 1001 22.21 -0.54 37.71
CA VAL A 1001 21.07 0.11 37.06
C VAL A 1001 19.97 -0.92 36.85
N LYS A 1002 18.98 -0.93 37.74
CA LYS A 1002 17.66 -1.49 37.41
C LYS A 1002 17.09 -0.67 36.26
N GLN A 1003 16.92 -1.31 35.10
CA GLN A 1003 16.29 -0.68 33.94
C GLN A 1003 14.91 -0.14 34.34
N PRO A 1004 14.55 1.10 33.97
CA PRO A 1004 13.16 1.52 34.02
C PRO A 1004 12.37 0.67 33.01
N ALA A 1005 11.32 -0.02 33.49
CA ALA A 1005 10.43 -0.78 32.63
C ALA A 1005 9.58 0.20 31.81
N VAL A 1006 10.07 0.55 30.62
CA VAL A 1006 9.31 1.31 29.62
C VAL A 1006 8.30 0.35 29.00
N SER A 1007 7.04 0.46 29.42
CA SER A 1007 5.94 -0.30 28.83
C SER A 1007 5.72 0.15 27.38
N GLU A 1008 5.95 -0.75 26.43
CA GLU A 1008 5.62 -0.54 25.02
C GLU A 1008 4.13 -0.20 24.83
N PRO A 1009 3.76 0.78 23.99
CA PRO A 1009 2.38 0.99 23.60
C PRO A 1009 1.93 -0.10 22.64
N ALA A 1010 1.49 -1.24 23.18
CA ALA A 1010 0.94 -2.35 22.42
C ALA A 1010 -0.43 -1.98 21.82
N VAL A 1011 -0.44 -1.43 20.60
CA VAL A 1011 -1.64 -1.37 19.76
C VAL A 1011 -1.77 -2.71 19.07
N LYS A 1012 -2.72 -3.56 19.51
CA LYS A 1012 -3.02 -4.86 18.91
C LYS A 1012 -4.50 -4.96 18.56
N GLN A 1013 -4.78 -5.57 17.40
CA GLN A 1013 -6.09 -5.93 16.84
C GLN A 1013 -7.01 -4.79 16.32
N PRO A 1014 -6.95 -4.45 15.02
CA PRO A 1014 -8.15 -4.27 14.22
C PRO A 1014 -8.76 -5.65 13.93
N ALA A 1015 -10.03 -5.90 14.28
CA ALA A 1015 -10.57 -7.27 14.29
C ALA A 1015 -11.21 -7.68 12.96
N VAL A 1016 -10.44 -8.40 12.14
CA VAL A 1016 -10.90 -9.10 10.92
C VAL A 1016 -10.95 -10.61 11.18
N SER A 1017 -12.12 -11.23 11.00
CA SER A 1017 -12.31 -12.69 11.06
C SER A 1017 -13.57 -13.13 10.29
N GLU A 1018 -13.56 -14.39 9.85
CA GLU A 1018 -14.41 -15.02 8.83
C GLU A 1018 -15.93 -14.65 8.78
N PRO A 1019 -16.50 -14.46 7.56
CA PRO A 1019 -17.90 -14.78 7.30
C PRO A 1019 -18.08 -16.29 7.10
N ALA A 1020 -19.02 -16.90 7.83
CA ALA A 1020 -19.20 -18.35 7.84
C ALA A 1020 -19.81 -18.91 6.54
N VAL A 1021 -18.99 -19.52 5.68
CA VAL A 1021 -19.45 -20.25 4.48
C VAL A 1021 -19.20 -21.75 4.63
N LYS A 1022 -20.28 -22.54 4.65
CA LYS A 1022 -20.17 -24.01 4.61
C LYS A 1022 -19.71 -24.46 3.22
N GLN A 1023 -18.58 -25.17 3.15
CA GLN A 1023 -18.15 -25.82 1.91
C GLN A 1023 -19.22 -26.83 1.41
N PRO A 1024 -19.45 -26.91 0.09
CA PRO A 1024 -20.33 -27.93 -0.48
C PRO A 1024 -19.64 -29.30 -0.45
N ALA A 1025 -20.32 -30.31 0.10
CA ALA A 1025 -19.85 -31.68 0.01
C ALA A 1025 -19.91 -32.16 -1.46
N VAL A 1026 -18.75 -32.53 -2.02
CA VAL A 1026 -18.67 -33.13 -3.36
C VAL A 1026 -19.24 -34.55 -3.29
N THR A 1027 -20.49 -34.70 -3.71
CA THR A 1027 -21.13 -36.01 -3.86
C THR A 1027 -20.57 -36.75 -5.08
N ARG A 1028 -19.58 -37.63 -4.86
CA ARG A 1028 -19.41 -38.79 -5.74
C ARG A 1028 -20.64 -39.69 -5.64
N ARG A 1029 -20.92 -40.43 -6.72
CA ARG A 1029 -22.04 -41.37 -6.81
C ARG A 1029 -21.97 -42.47 -5.74
N PRO A 1030 -23.12 -43.07 -5.37
CA PRO A 1030 -23.17 -44.09 -4.33
C PRO A 1030 -22.79 -45.47 -4.89
N ASP A 1031 -21.75 -46.06 -4.33
CA ASP A 1031 -21.54 -47.51 -4.37
C ASP A 1031 -21.93 -48.10 -3.00
N LEU A 1032 -22.65 -49.22 -3.03
CA LEU A 1032 -23.25 -49.89 -1.87
C LEU A 1032 -22.20 -50.66 -1.04
N LEU A 1033 -22.33 -50.66 0.29
CA LEU A 1033 -22.10 -51.77 1.27
C LEU A 1033 -22.09 -51.22 2.74
N PRO A 1034 -22.14 -52.04 3.81
CA PRO A 1034 -23.33 -52.26 4.63
C PRO A 1034 -23.29 -51.56 6.01
N PRO A 1035 -24.38 -51.62 6.82
CA PRO A 1035 -24.44 -50.93 8.11
C PRO A 1035 -23.93 -51.83 9.26
N ASP A 1036 -22.74 -51.57 9.78
CA ASP A 1036 -22.30 -52.01 11.13
C ASP A 1036 -21.00 -51.29 11.56
N GLU A 1037 -21.09 -50.05 12.05
CA GLU A 1037 -20.08 -49.45 12.96
C GLU A 1037 -20.58 -48.11 13.58
N HIS A 1038 -21.43 -48.20 14.62
CA HIS A 1038 -21.92 -47.02 15.36
C HIS A 1038 -21.90 -47.20 16.89
N THR A 1039 -20.79 -47.72 17.44
CA THR A 1039 -20.59 -47.92 18.90
C THR A 1039 -19.14 -47.72 19.36
N SER A 1040 -18.58 -46.50 19.25
CA SER A 1040 -17.24 -46.21 19.80
C SER A 1040 -16.90 -44.75 20.13
N VAL A 1041 -17.88 -43.86 20.40
CA VAL A 1041 -17.61 -42.48 20.91
C VAL A 1041 -18.53 -42.08 22.07
N LEU A 1042 -18.70 -42.95 23.08
CA LEU A 1042 -19.41 -42.63 24.33
C LEU A 1042 -18.81 -43.39 25.54
N ALA A 1043 -17.58 -43.06 25.94
CA ALA A 1043 -16.91 -43.69 27.08
C ALA A 1043 -15.88 -42.77 27.79
N ALA A 1044 -16.25 -41.53 28.11
CA ALA A 1044 -15.42 -40.64 28.95
C ALA A 1044 -16.22 -39.52 29.66
N ALA A 1045 -17.23 -39.87 30.45
CA ALA A 1045 -17.87 -38.94 31.38
C ALA A 1045 -18.04 -39.62 32.75
N ARG A 1046 -17.52 -39.00 33.82
CA ARG A 1046 -17.70 -39.50 35.19
C ARG A 1046 -19.10 -39.13 35.71
N PRO A 1047 -19.79 -39.98 36.50
CA PRO A 1047 -21.08 -39.62 37.07
C PRO A 1047 -20.90 -38.52 38.11
N GLY A 1048 -21.62 -37.39 37.99
CA GLY A 1048 -21.63 -36.31 38.97
C GLY A 1048 -21.53 -34.88 38.41
N ASP A 1049 -21.30 -34.71 37.11
CA ASP A 1049 -21.19 -33.38 36.50
C ASP A 1049 -22.57 -32.78 36.12
N PRO A 1050 -22.99 -31.64 36.72
CA PRO A 1050 -24.26 -31.00 36.38
C PRO A 1050 -24.30 -30.45 34.94
N ASP A 1051 -23.16 -30.06 34.35
CA ASP A 1051 -23.12 -29.43 33.02
C ASP A 1051 -23.37 -30.45 31.89
N ALA A 1052 -22.96 -31.70 32.08
CA ALA A 1052 -23.25 -32.80 31.16
C ALA A 1052 -24.77 -33.06 31.02
N THR A 1053 -25.53 -32.89 32.11
CA THR A 1053 -26.99 -33.10 32.12
C THR A 1053 -27.71 -31.97 31.38
N ALA A 1054 -27.24 -30.73 31.52
CA ALA A 1054 -27.75 -29.59 30.76
C ALA A 1054 -27.49 -29.73 29.25
N PHE A 1055 -26.31 -30.23 28.86
CA PHE A 1055 -25.95 -30.44 27.45
C PHE A 1055 -26.87 -31.46 26.74
N VAL A 1056 -27.15 -32.61 27.38
CA VAL A 1056 -28.07 -33.64 26.83
C VAL A 1056 -29.51 -33.11 26.75
N GLY A 1057 -29.96 -32.34 27.74
CA GLY A 1057 -31.27 -31.68 27.73
C GLY A 1057 -31.43 -30.72 26.54
N ASN A 1058 -30.42 -29.90 26.28
CA ASN A 1058 -30.40 -28.95 25.16
C ASN A 1058 -30.38 -29.66 23.80
N LEU A 1059 -29.65 -30.78 23.65
CA LEU A 1059 -29.67 -31.59 22.42
C LEU A 1059 -31.06 -32.17 22.14
N GLY A 1060 -31.77 -32.62 23.17
CA GLY A 1060 -33.15 -33.10 23.08
C GLY A 1060 -34.15 -32.01 22.68
N ALA A 1061 -33.95 -30.78 23.17
CA ALA A 1061 -34.76 -29.62 22.78
C ALA A 1061 -34.52 -29.23 21.30
N LEU A 1062 -33.26 -29.19 20.87
CA LEU A 1062 -32.87 -28.91 19.48
C LEU A 1062 -33.46 -29.94 18.49
N ARG A 1063 -33.42 -31.23 18.81
CA ARG A 1063 -34.05 -32.27 17.97
C ARG A 1063 -35.57 -32.09 17.82
N ARG A 1064 -36.27 -31.71 18.90
CA ARG A 1064 -37.72 -31.42 18.84
C ARG A 1064 -38.03 -30.16 18.04
N ALA A 1065 -37.21 -29.11 18.17
CA ALA A 1065 -37.36 -27.89 17.36
C ALA A 1065 -37.14 -28.15 15.87
N ALA A 1066 -36.12 -28.94 15.52
CA ALA A 1066 -35.85 -29.33 14.13
C ALA A 1066 -36.99 -30.18 13.53
N ALA A 1067 -37.53 -31.15 14.29
CA ALA A 1067 -38.68 -31.95 13.85
C ALA A 1067 -39.95 -31.09 13.63
N LYS A 1068 -40.18 -30.09 14.49
CA LYS A 1068 -41.32 -29.16 14.34
C LYS A 1068 -41.18 -28.29 13.08
N LEU A 1069 -40.00 -27.72 12.83
CA LEU A 1069 -39.73 -26.93 11.64
C LEU A 1069 -39.85 -27.75 10.35
N GLN A 1070 -39.44 -29.01 10.37
CA GLN A 1070 -39.62 -29.93 9.24
C GLN A 1070 -41.12 -30.15 8.95
N ALA A 1071 -41.93 -30.42 9.98
CA ALA A 1071 -43.37 -30.62 9.84
C ALA A 1071 -44.12 -29.36 9.38
N GLU A 1072 -43.74 -28.17 9.86
CA GLU A 1072 -44.30 -26.89 9.41
C GLU A 1072 -43.97 -26.60 7.94
N ARG A 1073 -42.75 -26.92 7.50
CA ARG A 1073 -42.33 -26.80 6.10
C ARG A 1073 -43.08 -27.77 5.19
N ASP A 1074 -43.21 -29.03 5.61
CA ASP A 1074 -43.85 -30.07 4.79
C ASP A 1074 -45.38 -29.84 4.71
N ALA A 1075 -45.99 -29.17 5.69
CA ALA A 1075 -47.36 -28.67 5.63
C ALA A 1075 -47.53 -27.50 4.62
N MET A 1076 -46.60 -26.53 4.59
CA MET A 1076 -46.62 -25.44 3.59
C MET A 1076 -46.55 -25.97 2.15
N VAL A 1077 -45.72 -26.99 1.89
CA VAL A 1077 -45.58 -27.60 0.56
C VAL A 1077 -46.85 -28.34 0.12
N ALA A 1078 -47.65 -28.86 1.07
CA ALA A 1078 -48.94 -29.49 0.76
C ALA A 1078 -50.03 -28.46 0.38
N GLU A 1079 -49.99 -27.25 0.95
CA GLU A 1079 -50.98 -26.20 0.70
C GLU A 1079 -50.79 -25.55 -0.69
N GLU A 1080 -49.55 -25.43 -1.16
CA GLU A 1080 -49.21 -24.86 -2.48
C GLU A 1080 -49.69 -25.72 -3.66
N HIS A 1081 -50.01 -27.00 -3.45
CA HIS A 1081 -50.42 -27.94 -4.50
C HIS A 1081 -51.94 -28.06 -4.75
N THR A 1082 -52.80 -27.34 -4.03
CA THR A 1082 -54.27 -27.57 -4.06
C THR A 1082 -55.16 -26.45 -4.61
N THR A 1083 -54.59 -25.38 -5.21
CA THR A 1083 -55.39 -24.30 -5.85
C THR A 1083 -55.24 -24.25 -7.37
N ALA A 1084 -56.05 -25.03 -8.08
CA ALA A 1084 -56.23 -24.94 -9.53
C ALA A 1084 -57.70 -25.17 -9.94
N LEU A 1085 -58.31 -24.20 -10.66
CA LEU A 1085 -59.58 -24.28 -11.42
C LEU A 1085 -59.80 -22.93 -12.20
N PRO A 1086 -60.60 -22.85 -13.29
CA PRO A 1086 -60.00 -22.96 -14.63
C PRO A 1086 -60.37 -21.87 -15.67
N HIS A 1087 -59.63 -21.87 -16.79
CA HIS A 1087 -59.97 -21.48 -18.17
C HIS A 1087 -60.93 -20.30 -18.49
N ARG A 1088 -60.45 -19.38 -19.35
CA ARG A 1088 -60.94 -19.23 -20.76
C ARG A 1088 -59.94 -18.42 -21.65
N PRO A 1089 -60.07 -18.41 -23.00
CA PRO A 1089 -58.90 -18.40 -23.89
C PRO A 1089 -58.63 -17.07 -24.64
N SER A 1090 -57.42 -16.98 -25.19
CA SER A 1090 -57.04 -16.06 -26.28
C SER A 1090 -57.42 -16.67 -27.65
N PRO A 1091 -57.59 -15.88 -28.74
CA PRO A 1091 -56.41 -15.56 -29.56
C PRO A 1091 -56.42 -14.20 -30.31
N ARG A 1092 -55.26 -13.50 -30.29
CA ARG A 1092 -54.44 -12.96 -31.43
C ARG A 1092 -55.10 -12.22 -32.65
N PRO A 1093 -54.33 -11.58 -33.55
CA PRO A 1093 -53.12 -10.75 -33.34
C PRO A 1093 -53.08 -9.46 -34.23
N ARG A 1094 -52.29 -8.46 -33.83
CA ARG A 1094 -51.12 -7.96 -34.59
C ARG A 1094 -50.36 -6.91 -33.78
#